data_AF-A0AAX6GBW7-F1
#
_entry.id   AF-A0AAX6GBW7-F1
#
_cell.length_a   1.000
_cell.length_b   1.000
_cell.length_c   1.000
_cell.angle_alpha   90.00
_cell.angle_beta   90.00
_cell.angle_gamma   90.00
#
_symmetry.space_group_name_H-M   'P 1'
#
loop_
_entity.id
_entity.type
_entity.pdbx_description
1 polymer ?
#
loop_
_entity_poly.entity_id
_entity_poly.type
_entity_poly.pdbx_seq_one_letter_code
_entity_poly.pdbx_strand_id
1 'polypeptide(L)'
;MATANVGIRPLPPRLLRQRSGGAPSPVIGGRRFPRANVDLAAAGRIRQLIWRRRCGGGHREGEGEGEGLVRTLLVDNYDSYTYNIYQELSVVNGVPPVVVHNDEWTLEDFLYYLYEEKAFDNIVISPGPGSPANPRDIGICLKILLECADIPILGVCLGHQALGIVHGAQVVHAPEPVHGRLSEIEHSGCTLFTNIPSGRNSGFKVVRYHSLVIDADSLPKDLIPVAWTTNIGAGLSDMSCINGFKRKVLMGVMHSTRPHFGVQFHPESIATNHGRQIFENFKKMTVDYGSRPSSLKERKVHGSGPPKNKLFHRRAAMNSHFSLCKTQSITRTTLNTNTVKHLRLRWRKIDSLVSQFCGAENIFCYLFGKKNAEDTFWLDSSSTDQGRARFSFMGGRGGSLWKQLTFRLAGQSKQTTGDGGYLSIQDNHGFVRKIFLKDGVFDFLNKELQSFHYEKEDYEGLPFDFCGGFIGFMGYNLKVECGATSNRYKSSTPDACFFFADNLLVIDHSNGDVYILSIHDIYNSDNEMGEGENLQESLWLDDMERRLLRLKDKSTKKLNMKKSLAGSCIPSKESFVVEKSRPQYIKDVENCLKLIRDGESYELCLTTQMRKRVVGLDPLELYLNLRDHNPAPYAAWLNFTTEKTTHLLLLA
;
A
#
# COMPACT_ATOMS: atom_id res chain seq x y z
N MET A 1 3.88 -34.92 60.36
CA MET A 1 2.71 -34.98 61.26
C MET A 1 1.45 -34.96 60.42
N ALA A 2 0.65 -36.03 60.54
CA ALA A 2 -0.76 -36.24 60.22
C ALA A 2 -1.35 -35.84 58.84
N THR A 3 -1.80 -36.91 58.17
CA THR A 3 -2.72 -37.08 57.03
C THR A 3 -4.15 -36.60 57.26
N ALA A 4 -4.88 -36.26 56.19
CA ALA A 4 -6.29 -36.63 56.02
C ALA A 4 -6.75 -36.56 54.54
N ASN A 5 -6.98 -37.74 53.96
CA ASN A 5 -7.81 -37.98 52.78
C ASN A 5 -9.28 -38.02 53.21
N VAL A 6 -10.19 -37.37 52.49
CA VAL A 6 -11.61 -37.77 52.39
C VAL A 6 -12.11 -37.46 50.97
N GLY A 7 -12.51 -38.50 50.24
CA GLY A 7 -13.20 -38.40 48.96
C GLY A 7 -14.72 -38.36 49.13
N ILE A 8 -15.42 -37.75 48.15
CA ILE A 8 -16.87 -37.87 47.98
C ILE A 8 -17.18 -38.04 46.48
N ARG A 9 -18.03 -39.04 46.18
CA ARG A 9 -18.49 -39.52 44.87
C ARG A 9 -19.45 -38.55 44.13
N PRO A 10 -19.63 -38.68 42.80
CA PRO A 10 -20.53 -37.85 42.00
C PRO A 10 -22.01 -38.31 42.07
N LEU A 11 -22.94 -37.36 41.94
CA LEU A 11 -24.39 -37.58 41.84
C LEU A 11 -24.95 -37.16 40.45
N PRO A 12 -26.09 -37.73 40.01
CA PRO A 12 -26.46 -37.98 38.60
C PRO A 12 -27.29 -36.86 37.93
N PRO A 13 -27.52 -36.92 36.60
CA PRO A 13 -28.18 -35.85 35.85
C PRO A 13 -29.71 -35.89 36.00
N ARG A 14 -30.33 -34.71 36.17
CA ARG A 14 -31.79 -34.55 36.13
C ARG A 14 -32.27 -34.26 34.70
N LEU A 15 -33.11 -35.18 34.21
CA LEU A 15 -33.98 -35.05 33.04
C LEU A 15 -35.13 -34.05 33.31
N LEU A 16 -35.48 -33.22 32.33
CA LEU A 16 -36.86 -32.73 32.14
C LEU A 16 -37.16 -32.44 30.64
N ARG A 17 -38.00 -33.33 30.10
CA ARG A 17 -39.06 -33.18 29.08
C ARG A 17 -38.72 -32.77 27.64
N GLN A 18 -38.84 -33.78 26.77
CA GLN A 18 -39.15 -33.67 25.35
C GLN A 18 -40.52 -33.01 25.11
N ARG A 19 -40.57 -32.08 24.15
CA ARG A 19 -41.73 -31.85 23.28
C ARG A 19 -41.23 -31.83 21.84
N SER A 20 -41.89 -32.63 21.01
CA SER A 20 -41.69 -32.84 19.59
C SER A 20 -41.99 -31.59 18.77
N GLY A 21 -41.08 -31.25 17.86
CA GLY A 21 -41.26 -30.23 16.81
C GLY A 21 -40.21 -30.45 15.74
N GLY A 22 -40.64 -30.76 14.52
CA GLY A 22 -39.79 -31.18 13.41
C GLY A 22 -38.71 -30.16 13.04
N ALA A 23 -37.54 -30.67 12.66
CA ALA A 23 -36.44 -29.89 12.12
C ALA A 23 -36.83 -29.30 10.75
N PRO A 24 -36.71 -27.99 10.53
CA PRO A 24 -36.64 -27.44 9.19
C PRO A 24 -35.19 -27.51 8.68
N SER A 25 -35.03 -28.08 7.50
CA SER A 25 -33.81 -28.07 6.70
C SER A 25 -33.24 -26.64 6.58
N PRO A 26 -31.92 -26.44 6.66
CA PRO A 26 -31.34 -25.13 6.40
C PRO A 26 -31.51 -24.81 4.91
N VAL A 27 -32.44 -23.89 4.64
CA VAL A 27 -32.58 -23.22 3.36
C VAL A 27 -31.25 -22.53 3.06
N ILE A 28 -30.60 -22.96 1.97
CA ILE A 28 -29.45 -22.30 1.36
C ILE A 28 -29.93 -20.95 0.83
N GLY A 29 -29.93 -19.95 1.70
CA GLY A 29 -30.10 -18.55 1.34
C GLY A 29 -28.80 -18.05 0.74
N GLY A 30 -28.67 -18.12 -0.58
CA GLY A 30 -27.58 -17.48 -1.32
C GLY A 30 -27.56 -15.98 -1.02
N ARG A 31 -26.64 -15.55 -0.16
CA ARG A 31 -26.29 -14.14 -0.04
C ARG A 31 -25.56 -13.76 -1.32
N ARG A 32 -26.24 -13.01 -2.19
CA ARG A 32 -25.58 -12.25 -3.25
C ARG A 32 -24.57 -11.32 -2.60
N PHE A 33 -23.29 -11.54 -2.87
CA PHE A 33 -22.26 -10.54 -2.67
C PHE A 33 -22.66 -9.29 -3.47
N PRO A 34 -22.54 -8.08 -2.92
CA PRO A 34 -22.67 -6.88 -3.72
C PRO A 34 -21.58 -6.94 -4.80
N ARG A 35 -21.99 -6.81 -6.07
CA ARG A 35 -21.05 -6.61 -7.18
C ARG A 35 -20.15 -5.44 -6.79
N ALA A 36 -18.87 -5.69 -6.57
CA ALA A 36 -17.88 -4.63 -6.60
C ALA A 36 -18.06 -3.93 -7.95
N ASN A 37 -18.24 -2.61 -7.93
CA ASN A 37 -18.09 -1.83 -9.15
C ASN A 37 -16.70 -2.16 -9.68
N VAL A 38 -16.62 -2.69 -10.90
CA VAL A 38 -15.37 -2.84 -11.65
C VAL A 38 -14.58 -1.57 -11.43
N ASP A 39 -13.34 -1.68 -10.95
CA ASP A 39 -12.50 -0.52 -10.73
C ASP A 39 -12.43 0.27 -12.05
N LEU A 40 -13.01 1.47 -12.04
CA LEU A 40 -13.04 2.35 -13.21
C LEU A 40 -11.62 2.64 -13.70
N ALA A 41 -10.61 2.54 -12.82
CA ALA A 41 -9.21 2.67 -13.18
C ALA A 41 -8.68 1.43 -13.93
N ALA A 42 -9.03 0.20 -13.52
CA ALA A 42 -8.66 -1.02 -14.25
C ALA A 42 -9.30 -1.05 -15.65
N ALA A 43 -10.59 -0.73 -15.75
CA ALA A 43 -11.29 -0.59 -17.03
C ALA A 43 -10.69 0.54 -17.90
N GLY A 44 -10.28 1.66 -17.29
CA GLY A 44 -9.60 2.76 -17.97
C GLY A 44 -8.22 2.36 -18.53
N ARG A 45 -7.41 1.64 -17.75
CA ARG A 45 -6.10 1.11 -18.16
C ARG A 45 -6.24 0.09 -19.30
N ILE A 46 -7.22 -0.80 -19.23
CA ILE A 46 -7.51 -1.79 -20.29
C ILE A 46 -7.93 -1.09 -21.58
N ARG A 47 -8.79 -0.06 -21.49
CA ARG A 47 -9.17 0.74 -22.66
C ARG A 47 -7.98 1.45 -23.30
N GLN A 48 -7.06 2.01 -22.50
CA GLN A 48 -5.82 2.61 -23.03
C GLN A 48 -4.92 1.56 -23.71
N LEU A 49 -4.78 0.37 -23.13
CA LEU A 49 -4.02 -0.76 -23.71
C LEU A 49 -4.62 -1.23 -25.05
N ILE A 50 -5.94 -1.40 -25.11
CA ILE A 50 -6.66 -1.77 -26.35
C ILE A 50 -6.53 -0.67 -27.40
N TRP A 51 -6.64 0.60 -26.99
CA TRP A 51 -6.51 1.77 -27.89
C TRP A 51 -5.11 1.87 -28.51
N ARG A 52 -4.04 1.75 -27.71
CA ARG A 52 -2.64 1.80 -28.21
C ARG A 52 -2.38 0.74 -29.29
N ARG A 53 -2.97 -0.45 -29.16
CA ARG A 53 -2.85 -1.52 -30.18
C ARG A 53 -3.57 -1.19 -31.47
N ARG A 54 -4.80 -0.66 -31.40
CA ARG A 54 -5.59 -0.31 -32.59
C ARG A 54 -4.95 0.84 -33.38
N CYS A 55 -4.26 1.76 -32.71
CA CYS A 55 -3.57 2.88 -33.34
C CYS A 55 -2.16 2.54 -33.85
N GLY A 56 -1.46 1.55 -33.27
CA GLY A 56 -0.11 1.13 -33.68
C GLY A 56 -0.04 0.16 -34.87
N GLY A 57 -1.17 -0.15 -35.53
CA GLY A 57 -1.27 -1.16 -36.60
C GLY A 57 -0.82 -0.72 -38.00
N GLY A 58 -0.18 0.45 -38.14
CA GLY A 58 0.16 1.04 -39.45
C GLY A 58 1.63 1.47 -39.56
N HIS A 59 2.55 0.51 -39.55
CA HIS A 59 3.83 0.53 -40.29
C HIS A 59 4.69 -0.66 -39.84
N ARG A 60 5.03 -1.55 -40.78
CA ARG A 60 6.10 -2.54 -40.62
C ARG A 60 6.92 -2.57 -41.89
N GLU A 61 7.99 -1.77 -41.91
CA GLU A 61 9.25 -2.07 -42.62
C GLU A 61 10.37 -1.37 -41.84
N GLY A 62 11.44 -2.11 -41.49
CA GLY A 62 12.60 -1.60 -40.77
C GLY A 62 13.16 -2.61 -39.77
N GLU A 63 14.19 -3.34 -40.18
CA GLU A 63 14.97 -4.26 -39.36
C GLU A 63 15.77 -3.49 -38.30
N GLY A 64 15.44 -3.75 -37.04
CA GLY A 64 16.19 -3.36 -35.84
C GLY A 64 15.62 -4.17 -34.68
N GLU A 65 16.48 -4.88 -33.95
CA GLU A 65 16.11 -5.73 -32.80
C GLU A 65 15.52 -4.89 -31.66
N GLY A 66 14.24 -4.53 -31.76
CA GLY A 66 13.46 -3.98 -30.66
C GLY A 66 12.82 -5.12 -29.89
N GLU A 67 13.32 -5.43 -28.69
CA GLU A 67 12.67 -6.39 -27.79
C GLU A 67 11.20 -5.98 -27.59
N GLY A 68 10.29 -6.84 -28.05
CA GLY A 68 8.86 -6.55 -28.08
C GLY A 68 8.26 -6.27 -26.69
N LEU A 69 7.34 -5.31 -26.65
CA LEU A 69 6.47 -5.04 -25.49
C LEU A 69 5.63 -6.29 -25.16
N VAL A 70 5.52 -6.63 -23.87
CA VAL A 70 4.70 -7.76 -23.40
C VAL A 70 3.62 -7.26 -22.42
N ARG A 71 2.35 -7.50 -22.73
CA ARG A 71 1.23 -7.03 -21.91
C ARG A 71 0.82 -8.11 -20.92
N THR A 72 1.09 -7.89 -19.64
CA THR A 72 0.81 -8.86 -18.59
C THR A 72 -0.47 -8.55 -17.84
N LEU A 73 -1.27 -9.59 -17.59
CA LEU A 73 -2.32 -9.58 -16.58
C LEU A 73 -1.75 -10.13 -15.27
N LEU A 74 -1.69 -9.30 -14.23
CA LEU A 74 -1.22 -9.68 -12.90
C LEU A 74 -2.43 -9.92 -12.00
N VAL A 75 -2.65 -11.16 -11.57
CA VAL A 75 -3.74 -11.54 -10.66
C VAL A 75 -3.24 -11.43 -9.23
N ASP A 76 -3.78 -10.48 -8.47
CA ASP A 76 -3.43 -10.20 -7.07
C ASP A 76 -4.25 -11.08 -6.13
N ASN A 77 -3.58 -11.93 -5.34
CA ASN A 77 -4.22 -12.71 -4.28
C ASN A 77 -4.12 -11.99 -2.91
N TYR A 78 -4.21 -10.66 -2.92
CA TYR A 78 -4.12 -9.78 -1.75
C TYR A 78 -2.76 -9.87 -1.04
N ASP A 79 -1.68 -9.86 -1.83
CA ASP A 79 -0.32 -9.95 -1.32
C ASP A 79 0.40 -8.59 -1.33
N SER A 80 1.23 -8.35 -0.32
CA SER A 80 2.01 -7.11 -0.21
C SER A 80 3.12 -7.02 -1.27
N TYR A 81 3.58 -8.13 -1.82
CA TYR A 81 4.64 -8.17 -2.84
C TYR A 81 4.10 -8.09 -4.27
N THR A 82 2.77 -8.10 -4.49
CA THR A 82 2.18 -7.95 -5.83
C THR A 82 2.70 -6.70 -6.55
N TYR A 83 2.84 -5.57 -5.86
CA TYR A 83 3.34 -4.34 -6.48
C TYR A 83 4.87 -4.32 -6.71
N ASN A 84 5.63 -5.19 -6.05
CA ASN A 84 7.03 -5.40 -6.40
C ASN A 84 7.12 -6.16 -7.74
N ILE A 85 6.27 -7.18 -7.94
CA ILE A 85 6.12 -7.87 -9.23
C ILE A 85 5.66 -6.86 -10.30
N TYR A 86 4.69 -6.00 -10.00
CA TYR A 86 4.23 -4.94 -10.90
C TYR A 86 5.38 -4.07 -11.40
N GLN A 87 6.23 -3.60 -10.49
CA GLN A 87 7.35 -2.72 -10.81
C GLN A 87 8.39 -3.42 -11.67
N GLU A 88 8.82 -4.63 -11.30
CA GLU A 88 9.79 -5.40 -12.09
C GLU A 88 9.25 -5.75 -13.48
N LEU A 89 8.00 -6.17 -13.60
CA LEU A 89 7.38 -6.43 -14.90
C LEU A 89 7.22 -5.16 -15.73
N SER A 90 6.94 -4.01 -15.11
CA SER A 90 6.85 -2.72 -15.82
C SER A 90 8.16 -2.38 -16.53
N VAL A 91 9.29 -2.65 -15.86
CA VAL A 91 10.63 -2.45 -16.41
C VAL A 91 10.94 -3.51 -17.47
N VAL A 92 10.81 -4.79 -17.13
CA VAL A 92 11.19 -5.92 -18.00
C VAL A 92 10.36 -5.94 -19.28
N ASN A 93 9.05 -5.73 -19.18
CA ASN A 93 8.14 -5.84 -20.31
C ASN A 93 7.94 -4.53 -21.09
N GLY A 94 8.47 -3.40 -20.58
CA GLY A 94 8.35 -2.08 -21.19
C GLY A 94 6.95 -1.45 -21.11
N VAL A 95 5.98 -2.12 -20.48
CA VAL A 95 4.63 -1.61 -20.22
C VAL A 95 4.15 -2.13 -18.86
N PRO A 96 3.53 -1.29 -18.02
CA PRO A 96 3.03 -1.76 -16.73
C PRO A 96 1.92 -2.81 -16.87
N PRO A 97 1.90 -3.85 -16.01
CA PRO A 97 0.85 -4.84 -16.02
C PRO A 97 -0.50 -4.25 -15.60
N VAL A 98 -1.59 -4.91 -15.99
CA VAL A 98 -2.91 -4.64 -15.41
C VAL A 98 -3.08 -5.55 -14.22
N VAL A 99 -3.36 -4.97 -13.05
CA VAL A 99 -3.62 -5.71 -11.82
C VAL A 99 -5.13 -5.91 -11.64
N VAL A 100 -5.54 -7.13 -11.32
CA VAL A 100 -6.93 -7.47 -10.97
C VAL A 100 -6.89 -8.35 -9.71
N HIS A 101 -7.81 -8.15 -8.78
CA HIS A 101 -7.91 -9.07 -7.64
C HIS A 101 -8.49 -10.43 -8.08
N ASN A 102 -8.10 -11.50 -7.37
CA ASN A 102 -8.49 -12.87 -7.71
C ASN A 102 -10.01 -13.15 -7.59
N ASP A 103 -10.79 -12.22 -7.08
CA ASP A 103 -12.25 -12.27 -6.96
C ASP A 103 -12.98 -11.11 -7.67
N GLU A 104 -12.25 -10.27 -8.42
CA GLU A 104 -12.82 -9.09 -9.10
C GLU A 104 -13.55 -9.46 -10.40
N TRP A 105 -12.96 -10.37 -11.19
CA TRP A 105 -13.42 -10.72 -12.53
C TRP A 105 -14.03 -12.13 -12.57
N THR A 106 -15.06 -12.28 -13.41
CA THR A 106 -15.62 -13.59 -13.74
C THR A 106 -14.74 -14.32 -14.75
N LEU A 107 -14.91 -15.65 -14.88
CA LEU A 107 -14.18 -16.41 -15.89
C LEU A 107 -14.48 -15.88 -17.30
N GLU A 108 -15.73 -15.48 -17.55
CA GLU A 108 -16.17 -14.90 -18.81
C GLU A 108 -15.42 -13.60 -19.13
N ASP A 109 -15.18 -12.74 -18.13
CA ASP A 109 -14.38 -11.51 -18.31
C ASP A 109 -12.94 -11.85 -18.71
N PHE A 110 -12.30 -12.81 -18.01
CA PHE A 110 -10.95 -13.27 -18.37
C PHE A 110 -10.91 -13.81 -19.80
N LEU A 111 -11.85 -14.70 -20.15
CA LEU A 111 -11.90 -15.28 -21.49
C LEU A 111 -12.12 -14.22 -22.57
N TYR A 112 -12.99 -13.25 -22.33
CA TYR A 112 -13.21 -12.11 -23.24
C TYR A 112 -11.92 -11.31 -23.45
N TYR A 113 -11.25 -10.85 -22.39
CA TYR A 113 -10.05 -10.03 -22.52
C TYR A 113 -8.84 -10.80 -23.06
N LEU A 114 -8.70 -12.07 -22.70
CA LEU A 114 -7.60 -12.91 -23.15
C LEU A 114 -7.81 -13.39 -24.59
N TYR A 115 -9.00 -13.84 -24.98
CA TYR A 115 -9.20 -14.53 -26.25
C TYR A 115 -9.83 -13.65 -27.33
N GLU A 116 -10.83 -12.83 -26.97
CA GLU A 116 -11.54 -11.97 -27.92
C GLU A 116 -10.78 -10.66 -28.17
N GLU A 117 -10.51 -9.87 -27.12
CA GLU A 117 -9.76 -8.61 -27.25
C GLU A 117 -8.25 -8.86 -27.43
N LYS A 118 -7.75 -10.02 -26.98
CA LYS A 118 -6.32 -10.35 -26.93
C LYS A 118 -5.52 -9.21 -26.29
N ALA A 119 -6.05 -8.71 -25.17
CA ALA A 119 -5.52 -7.59 -24.41
C ALA A 119 -4.18 -7.93 -23.75
N PHE A 120 -3.97 -9.21 -23.43
CA PHE A 120 -2.78 -9.71 -22.74
C PHE A 120 -2.07 -10.82 -23.52
N ASP A 121 -0.77 -10.90 -23.26
CA ASP A 121 0.17 -11.83 -23.88
C ASP A 121 0.57 -12.96 -22.90
N ASN A 122 0.57 -12.68 -21.59
CA ASN A 122 0.77 -13.66 -20.53
C ASN A 122 0.00 -13.28 -19.25
N ILE A 123 0.00 -14.21 -18.29
CA ILE A 123 -0.59 -14.03 -16.96
C ILE A 123 0.48 -14.30 -15.91
N VAL A 124 0.50 -13.48 -14.86
CA VAL A 124 1.26 -13.76 -13.63
C VAL A 124 0.28 -13.87 -12.47
N ILE A 125 0.34 -14.99 -11.75
CA ILE A 125 -0.44 -15.19 -10.52
C ILE A 125 0.49 -14.90 -9.35
N SER A 126 0.17 -13.83 -8.62
CA SER A 126 0.96 -13.35 -7.48
C SER A 126 1.04 -14.37 -6.32
N PRO A 127 1.94 -14.14 -5.36
CA PRO A 127 1.86 -14.74 -4.02
C PRO A 127 0.53 -14.40 -3.33
N GLY A 128 0.33 -14.92 -2.12
CA GLY A 128 -0.81 -14.56 -1.29
C GLY A 128 -0.80 -15.30 0.03
N PRO A 129 -1.50 -14.76 1.05
CA PRO A 129 -1.76 -15.48 2.28
C PRO A 129 -2.77 -16.61 2.05
N GLY A 130 -2.88 -17.51 3.03
CA GLY A 130 -3.87 -18.58 3.04
C GLY A 130 -3.41 -19.84 2.30
N SER A 131 -4.39 -20.58 1.79
CA SER A 131 -4.16 -21.87 1.15
C SER A 131 -4.83 -21.95 -0.22
N PRO A 132 -4.16 -22.53 -1.25
CA PRO A 132 -4.77 -22.73 -2.56
C PRO A 132 -5.93 -23.73 -2.54
N ALA A 133 -6.09 -24.50 -1.46
CA ALA A 133 -7.23 -25.38 -1.25
C ALA A 133 -8.49 -24.63 -0.75
N ASN A 134 -8.33 -23.38 -0.28
CA ASN A 134 -9.43 -22.55 0.17
C ASN A 134 -9.91 -21.64 -0.97
N PRO A 135 -11.14 -21.80 -1.48
CA PRO A 135 -11.66 -20.98 -2.58
C PRO A 135 -11.67 -19.47 -2.30
N ARG A 136 -11.73 -19.08 -1.03
CA ARG A 136 -11.66 -17.66 -0.64
C ARG A 136 -10.28 -17.06 -0.90
N ASP A 137 -9.22 -17.82 -0.68
CA ASP A 137 -7.85 -17.31 -0.73
C ASP A 137 -7.32 -17.30 -2.16
N ILE A 138 -7.75 -18.25 -2.98
CA ILE A 138 -7.26 -18.44 -4.36
C ILE A 138 -8.20 -17.91 -5.46
N GLY A 139 -9.46 -17.63 -5.11
CA GLY A 139 -10.44 -17.06 -6.02
C GLY A 139 -10.56 -17.82 -7.35
N ILE A 140 -10.45 -17.08 -8.45
CA ILE A 140 -10.59 -17.58 -9.82
C ILE A 140 -9.34 -18.31 -10.36
N CYS A 141 -8.19 -18.21 -9.68
CA CYS A 141 -6.88 -18.63 -10.21
C CYS A 141 -6.84 -20.09 -10.65
N LEU A 142 -7.51 -21.01 -9.93
CA LEU A 142 -7.59 -22.42 -10.35
C LEU A 142 -8.31 -22.60 -11.69
N LYS A 143 -9.36 -21.81 -11.96
CA LYS A 143 -10.07 -21.86 -13.24
C LYS A 143 -9.22 -21.29 -14.37
N ILE A 144 -8.47 -20.20 -14.10
CA ILE A 144 -7.53 -19.63 -15.08
C ILE A 144 -6.51 -20.69 -15.49
N LEU A 145 -5.88 -21.38 -14.53
CA LEU A 145 -4.88 -22.40 -14.80
C LEU A 145 -5.45 -23.59 -15.61
N LEU A 146 -6.70 -23.96 -15.41
CA LEU A 146 -7.38 -25.02 -16.17
C LEU A 146 -7.74 -24.60 -17.59
N GLU A 147 -8.39 -23.46 -17.73
CA GLU A 147 -9.03 -23.01 -18.98
C GLU A 147 -8.03 -22.31 -19.92
N CYS A 148 -7.02 -21.63 -19.37
CA CYS A 148 -6.06 -20.84 -20.14
C CYS A 148 -4.79 -21.65 -20.50
N ALA A 149 -4.99 -22.84 -21.07
CA ALA A 149 -3.93 -23.80 -21.34
C ALA A 149 -2.88 -23.33 -22.37
N ASP A 150 -3.26 -22.38 -23.25
CA ASP A 150 -2.45 -21.86 -24.34
C ASP A 150 -1.88 -20.46 -24.08
N ILE A 151 -2.09 -19.90 -22.88
CA ILE A 151 -1.50 -18.63 -22.46
C ILE A 151 -0.32 -18.92 -21.55
N PRO A 152 0.86 -18.29 -21.75
CA PRO A 152 1.96 -18.39 -20.79
C PRO A 152 1.55 -17.89 -19.40
N ILE A 153 1.76 -18.71 -18.37
CA ILE A 153 1.42 -18.39 -16.97
C ILE A 153 2.64 -18.61 -16.07
N LEU A 154 2.94 -17.64 -15.20
CA LEU A 154 3.89 -17.78 -14.11
C LEU A 154 3.16 -17.63 -12.77
N GLY A 155 3.17 -18.69 -11.95
CA GLY A 155 2.69 -18.65 -10.57
C GLY A 155 3.82 -18.43 -9.57
N VAL A 156 3.67 -17.49 -8.64
CA VAL A 156 4.66 -17.23 -7.59
C VAL A 156 4.06 -17.60 -6.23
N CYS A 157 4.80 -18.36 -5.42
CA CYS A 157 4.38 -18.83 -4.09
C CYS A 157 2.98 -19.47 -4.08
N LEU A 158 1.93 -18.76 -3.64
CA LEU A 158 0.54 -19.24 -3.71
C LEU A 158 0.12 -19.60 -5.15
N GLY A 159 0.53 -18.82 -6.15
CA GLY A 159 0.28 -19.15 -7.56
C GLY A 159 0.99 -20.43 -8.03
N HIS A 160 2.19 -20.70 -7.51
CA HIS A 160 2.90 -21.97 -7.75
C HIS A 160 2.16 -23.15 -7.12
N GLN A 161 1.71 -22.99 -5.88
CA GLN A 161 0.96 -24.03 -5.17
C GLN A 161 -0.41 -24.29 -5.83
N ALA A 162 -1.07 -23.25 -6.35
CA ALA A 162 -2.30 -23.37 -7.12
C ALA A 162 -2.11 -24.17 -8.41
N LEU A 163 -0.99 -23.94 -9.13
CA LEU A 163 -0.59 -24.78 -10.26
C LEU A 163 -0.38 -26.25 -9.84
N GLY A 164 0.13 -26.50 -8.62
CA GLY A 164 0.18 -27.84 -8.04
C GLY A 164 -1.19 -28.48 -7.86
N ILE A 165 -2.05 -27.86 -7.05
CA ILE A 165 -3.36 -28.40 -6.66
C ILE A 165 -4.26 -28.64 -7.86
N VAL A 166 -4.27 -27.70 -8.81
CA VAL A 166 -5.19 -27.78 -9.95
C VAL A 166 -4.94 -28.99 -10.84
N HIS A 167 -3.71 -29.52 -10.84
CA HIS A 167 -3.33 -30.74 -11.54
C HIS A 167 -3.30 -31.99 -10.63
N GLY A 168 -3.69 -31.86 -9.37
CA GLY A 168 -3.84 -32.98 -8.43
C GLY A 168 -2.66 -33.22 -7.49
N ALA A 169 -1.66 -32.32 -7.45
CA ALA A 169 -0.62 -32.40 -6.42
C ALA A 169 -1.18 -32.00 -5.04
N GLN A 170 -0.61 -32.56 -3.98
CA GLN A 170 -0.95 -32.19 -2.59
C GLN A 170 -0.10 -31.01 -2.14
N VAL A 171 -0.73 -30.08 -1.41
CA VAL A 171 -0.05 -29.00 -0.70
C VAL A 171 -0.07 -29.34 0.80
N VAL A 172 1.12 -29.43 1.39
CA VAL A 172 1.33 -29.84 2.78
C VAL A 172 2.11 -28.76 3.52
N HIS A 173 2.18 -28.86 4.86
CA HIS A 173 3.04 -27.98 5.63
C HIS A 173 4.50 -28.15 5.22
N ALA A 174 5.19 -27.02 5.07
CA ALA A 174 6.64 -26.99 4.99
C ALA A 174 7.22 -27.61 6.28
N PRO A 175 8.39 -28.29 6.20
CA PRO A 175 9.03 -28.86 7.38
C PRO A 175 9.27 -27.84 8.50
N GLU A 176 9.60 -26.61 8.12
CA GLU A 176 9.59 -25.45 8.97
C GLU A 176 8.95 -24.27 8.22
N PRO A 177 8.20 -23.40 8.91
CA PRO A 177 7.76 -22.14 8.33
C PRO A 177 8.97 -21.26 8.02
N VAL A 178 9.07 -20.77 6.77
CA VAL A 178 10.18 -19.94 6.32
C VAL A 178 9.66 -18.59 5.88
N HIS A 179 10.07 -17.52 6.57
CA HIS A 179 9.65 -16.15 6.28
C HIS A 179 10.86 -15.22 6.24
N GLY A 180 11.12 -14.64 5.06
CA GLY A 180 12.22 -13.70 4.84
C GLY A 180 13.61 -14.32 4.93
N ARG A 181 13.73 -15.65 4.78
CA ARG A 181 15.03 -16.34 4.81
C ARG A 181 15.55 -16.59 3.40
N LEU A 182 16.87 -16.46 3.26
CA LEU A 182 17.59 -16.83 2.05
C LEU A 182 17.82 -18.33 1.99
N SER A 183 17.62 -18.92 0.83
CA SER A 183 18.01 -20.30 0.53
C SER A 183 18.67 -20.39 -0.83
N GLU A 184 19.66 -21.26 -0.96
CA GLU A 184 20.28 -21.57 -2.25
C GLU A 184 19.42 -22.56 -3.03
N ILE A 185 19.34 -22.37 -4.35
CA ILE A 185 18.48 -23.14 -5.24
C ILE A 185 19.31 -23.96 -6.23
N GLU A 186 18.88 -25.20 -6.44
CA GLU A 186 19.30 -26.05 -7.54
C GLU A 186 18.14 -26.18 -8.53
N HIS A 187 18.42 -26.05 -9.83
CA HIS A 187 17.43 -26.15 -10.88
C HIS A 187 17.90 -26.99 -12.08
N SER A 188 16.93 -27.45 -12.87
CA SER A 188 17.17 -28.28 -14.07
C SER A 188 17.75 -27.50 -15.26
N GLY A 189 17.74 -26.17 -15.20
CA GLY A 189 18.20 -25.32 -16.31
C GLY A 189 17.18 -25.22 -17.44
N CYS A 190 15.89 -25.47 -17.14
CA CYS A 190 14.81 -25.25 -18.09
C CYS A 190 14.75 -23.76 -18.52
N THR A 191 13.91 -23.47 -19.51
CA THR A 191 13.83 -22.15 -20.13
C THR A 191 13.67 -20.99 -19.14
N LEU A 192 12.94 -21.20 -18.04
CA LEU A 192 12.77 -20.19 -16.99
C LEU A 192 14.06 -19.84 -16.24
N PHE A 193 14.99 -20.80 -16.13
CA PHE A 193 16.28 -20.65 -15.43
C PHE A 193 17.47 -20.48 -16.38
N THR A 194 17.22 -20.08 -17.63
CA THR A 194 18.29 -19.79 -18.59
C THR A 194 19.22 -18.71 -18.04
N ASN A 195 20.54 -18.91 -18.16
CA ASN A 195 21.58 -17.99 -17.66
C ASN A 195 21.52 -17.72 -16.15
N ILE A 196 20.90 -18.60 -15.36
CA ILE A 196 20.93 -18.56 -13.90
C ILE A 196 21.85 -19.68 -13.40
N PRO A 197 22.78 -19.40 -12.46
CA PRO A 197 23.65 -20.42 -11.92
C PRO A 197 22.88 -21.36 -10.97
N SER A 198 23.24 -22.63 -10.96
CA SER A 198 22.49 -23.69 -10.24
C SER A 198 23.35 -24.36 -9.18
N GLY A 199 22.74 -24.69 -8.05
CA GLY A 199 23.33 -25.56 -7.03
C GLY A 199 24.05 -24.79 -5.93
N ARG A 200 24.87 -25.52 -5.17
CA ARG A 200 25.49 -25.01 -3.94
C ARG A 200 26.62 -24.03 -4.24
N ASN A 201 26.69 -22.94 -3.47
CA ASN A 201 27.67 -21.85 -3.65
C ASN A 201 27.66 -21.24 -5.06
N SER A 202 26.56 -21.39 -5.80
CA SER A 202 26.39 -20.88 -7.16
C SER A 202 26.17 -19.37 -7.22
N GLY A 203 25.85 -18.76 -6.06
CA GLY A 203 25.42 -17.37 -5.96
C GLY A 203 23.90 -17.19 -6.14
N PHE A 204 23.16 -18.22 -6.54
CA PHE A 204 21.70 -18.14 -6.66
C PHE A 204 21.00 -18.37 -5.32
N LYS A 205 20.82 -17.28 -4.56
CA LYS A 205 20.05 -17.24 -3.31
C LYS A 205 18.72 -16.56 -3.54
N VAL A 206 17.66 -17.13 -2.99
CA VAL A 206 16.28 -16.63 -3.13
C VAL A 206 15.64 -16.44 -1.76
N VAL A 207 14.72 -15.48 -1.66
CA VAL A 207 13.93 -15.28 -0.44
C VAL A 207 12.67 -16.15 -0.46
N ARG A 208 12.40 -16.81 0.66
CA ARG A 208 11.23 -17.66 0.88
C ARG A 208 10.28 -17.04 1.91
N TYR A 209 8.98 -17.06 1.60
CA TYR A 209 7.89 -16.69 2.51
C TYR A 209 6.76 -17.72 2.45
N HIS A 210 7.01 -18.94 2.93
CA HIS A 210 6.02 -20.02 2.86
C HIS A 210 5.98 -20.91 4.11
N SER A 211 4.76 -21.28 4.48
CA SER A 211 4.44 -22.29 5.48
C SER A 211 3.90 -23.57 4.85
N LEU A 212 3.56 -23.51 3.56
CA LEU A 212 2.99 -24.59 2.76
C LEU A 212 3.86 -24.81 1.52
N VAL A 213 3.98 -26.06 1.08
CA VAL A 213 4.73 -26.46 -0.11
C VAL A 213 3.99 -27.57 -0.86
N ILE A 214 4.23 -27.69 -2.15
CA ILE A 214 3.81 -28.88 -2.90
C ILE A 214 4.62 -30.08 -2.41
N ASP A 215 3.94 -31.17 -2.08
CA ASP A 215 4.59 -32.46 -1.80
C ASP A 215 5.12 -33.06 -3.10
N ALA A 216 6.45 -33.19 -3.20
CA ALA A 216 7.12 -33.69 -4.39
C ALA A 216 6.71 -35.12 -4.77
N ASP A 217 6.33 -35.96 -3.80
CA ASP A 217 5.89 -37.34 -4.04
C ASP A 217 4.47 -37.42 -4.61
N SER A 218 3.69 -36.35 -4.44
CA SER A 218 2.31 -36.26 -4.93
C SER A 218 2.20 -35.69 -6.35
N LEU A 219 3.33 -35.34 -6.98
CA LEU A 219 3.31 -34.68 -8.29
C LEU A 219 2.69 -35.59 -9.36
N PRO A 220 1.66 -35.10 -10.10
CA PRO A 220 1.14 -35.80 -11.26
C PRO A 220 2.18 -35.79 -12.39
N LYS A 221 2.04 -36.71 -13.36
CA LYS A 221 2.97 -36.82 -14.51
C LYS A 221 3.03 -35.54 -15.36
N ASP A 222 1.99 -34.72 -15.32
CA ASP A 222 1.89 -33.49 -16.09
C ASP A 222 2.67 -32.31 -15.47
N LEU A 223 3.10 -32.43 -14.21
CA LEU A 223 3.94 -31.43 -13.54
C LEU A 223 5.36 -31.95 -13.38
N ILE A 224 6.28 -31.31 -14.09
CA ILE A 224 7.70 -31.64 -14.06
C ILE A 224 8.38 -30.76 -13.00
N PRO A 225 9.02 -31.35 -11.98
CA PRO A 225 9.78 -30.58 -11.00
C PRO A 225 11.06 -30.04 -11.65
N VAL A 226 11.33 -28.74 -11.46
CA VAL A 226 12.45 -28.03 -12.13
C VAL A 226 13.37 -27.27 -11.19
N ALA A 227 13.00 -27.08 -9.92
CA ALA A 227 13.89 -26.46 -8.94
C ALA A 227 13.65 -26.99 -7.52
N TRP A 228 14.69 -26.97 -6.69
CA TRP A 228 14.70 -27.46 -5.31
C TRP A 228 15.63 -26.62 -4.43
N THR A 229 15.47 -26.69 -3.11
CA THR A 229 16.51 -26.21 -2.19
C THR A 229 17.78 -27.04 -2.31
N THR A 230 18.94 -26.41 -2.14
CA THR A 230 20.18 -27.17 -1.95
C THR A 230 20.19 -27.84 -0.57
N ASN A 231 20.93 -28.94 -0.45
CA ASN A 231 21.12 -29.59 0.84
C ASN A 231 22.06 -28.73 1.73
N ILE A 232 21.45 -28.05 2.70
CA ILE A 232 22.06 -27.39 3.87
C ILE A 232 22.75 -26.05 3.58
N GLY A 233 22.12 -24.94 3.98
CA GLY A 233 22.80 -23.64 3.98
C GLY A 233 22.01 -22.38 4.36
N ALA A 234 21.20 -22.36 5.43
CA ALA A 234 21.01 -21.20 6.33
C ALA A 234 20.06 -21.55 7.50
N GLY A 235 20.54 -22.41 8.40
CA GLY A 235 19.80 -22.95 9.54
C GLY A 235 19.94 -24.47 9.59
N LEU A 236 20.09 -25.05 10.79
CA LEU A 236 20.27 -26.48 11.03
C LEU A 236 19.05 -27.35 10.64
N SER A 237 18.13 -26.85 9.82
CA SER A 237 16.75 -27.33 9.68
C SER A 237 16.22 -27.46 8.24
N ASP A 238 16.99 -27.17 7.19
CA ASP A 238 16.61 -27.49 5.79
C ASP A 238 16.68 -29.01 5.47
N MET A 239 16.82 -29.86 6.50
CA MET A 239 16.74 -31.31 6.40
C MET A 239 15.52 -31.81 7.17
N SER A 240 14.45 -32.11 6.46
CA SER A 240 13.31 -32.81 7.03
C SER A 240 13.46 -34.32 6.83
N CYS A 241 13.22 -35.06 7.91
CA CYS A 241 13.01 -36.51 7.87
C CYS A 241 11.51 -36.74 7.74
N ILE A 242 11.02 -36.85 6.50
CA ILE A 242 9.71 -37.47 6.26
C ILE A 242 10.02 -38.94 5.95
N ASN A 243 9.57 -39.86 6.80
CA ASN A 243 9.85 -41.30 6.70
C ASN A 243 11.34 -41.70 6.73
N GLY A 244 12.20 -40.95 7.43
CA GLY A 244 13.63 -41.27 7.56
C GLY A 244 14.51 -40.90 6.36
N PHE A 245 13.96 -40.25 5.32
CA PHE A 245 14.71 -39.74 4.17
C PHE A 245 14.84 -38.22 4.21
N LYS A 246 16.08 -37.72 4.10
CA LYS A 246 16.43 -36.29 3.93
C LYS A 246 16.02 -35.84 2.54
N ARG A 247 15.01 -34.97 2.42
CA ARG A 247 14.51 -34.50 1.11
C ARG A 247 14.60 -32.99 0.94
N LYS A 248 14.97 -32.58 -0.27
CA LYS A 248 14.98 -31.18 -0.71
C LYS A 248 13.54 -30.68 -0.87
N VAL A 249 13.30 -29.42 -0.55
CA VAL A 249 11.98 -28.80 -0.74
C VAL A 249 11.83 -28.43 -2.21
N LEU A 250 10.71 -28.79 -2.83
CA LEU A 250 10.39 -28.42 -4.21
C LEU A 250 10.19 -26.91 -4.30
N MET A 251 10.90 -26.27 -5.24
CA MET A 251 10.93 -24.82 -5.41
C MET A 251 10.48 -24.34 -6.78
N GLY A 252 10.32 -25.24 -7.75
CA GLY A 252 9.79 -24.89 -9.06
C GLY A 252 9.18 -26.08 -9.78
N VAL A 253 8.11 -25.82 -10.53
CA VAL A 253 7.45 -26.78 -11.42
C VAL A 253 7.17 -26.15 -12.78
N MET A 254 7.11 -26.98 -13.81
CA MET A 254 6.57 -26.61 -15.11
C MET A 254 5.54 -27.64 -15.56
N HIS A 255 4.53 -27.22 -16.30
CA HIS A 255 3.61 -28.15 -16.94
C HIS A 255 4.27 -28.79 -18.17
N SER A 256 4.00 -30.08 -18.40
CA SER A 256 4.57 -30.87 -19.50
C SER A 256 4.18 -30.35 -20.89
N THR A 257 2.92 -29.98 -21.09
CA THR A 257 2.37 -29.53 -22.38
C THR A 257 1.95 -28.05 -22.44
N ARG A 258 1.69 -27.41 -21.29
CA ARG A 258 1.24 -26.00 -21.22
C ARG A 258 2.44 -25.08 -20.93
N PRO A 259 2.45 -23.82 -21.40
CA PRO A 259 3.48 -22.84 -21.06
C PRO A 259 3.30 -22.29 -19.63
N HIS A 260 3.02 -23.17 -18.66
CA HIS A 260 2.73 -22.83 -17.28
C HIS A 260 3.92 -23.21 -16.40
N PHE A 261 4.37 -22.26 -15.60
CA PHE A 261 5.50 -22.39 -14.71
C PHE A 261 5.10 -21.87 -13.33
N GLY A 262 5.71 -22.43 -12.28
CA GLY A 262 5.54 -21.90 -10.94
C GLY A 262 6.83 -21.94 -10.16
N VAL A 263 7.10 -20.92 -9.35
CA VAL A 263 8.20 -20.87 -8.38
C VAL A 263 7.68 -20.65 -6.96
N GLN A 264 8.19 -21.39 -5.99
CA GLN A 264 7.74 -21.32 -4.59
C GLN A 264 8.38 -20.15 -3.82
N PHE A 265 9.49 -19.61 -4.31
CA PHE A 265 10.19 -18.45 -3.75
C PHE A 265 9.74 -17.15 -4.42
N HIS A 266 10.23 -16.02 -3.92
CA HIS A 266 9.83 -14.67 -4.33
C HIS A 266 10.90 -14.01 -5.23
N PRO A 267 10.83 -14.14 -6.56
CA PRO A 267 11.77 -13.49 -7.49
C PRO A 267 11.74 -11.96 -7.40
N GLU A 268 10.65 -11.37 -6.93
CA GLU A 268 10.47 -9.93 -6.74
C GLU A 268 11.11 -9.38 -5.45
N SER A 269 11.56 -10.25 -4.55
CA SER A 269 12.20 -9.80 -3.32
C SER A 269 13.57 -9.19 -3.61
N ILE A 270 13.87 -8.04 -2.99
CA ILE A 270 15.12 -7.31 -3.21
C ILE A 270 16.38 -8.13 -2.89
N ALA A 271 16.27 -9.10 -1.97
CA ALA A 271 17.38 -9.96 -1.59
C ALA A 271 17.47 -11.25 -2.44
N THR A 272 16.52 -11.50 -3.35
CA THR A 272 16.59 -12.61 -4.29
C THR A 272 17.56 -12.27 -5.42
N ASN A 273 18.63 -13.05 -5.55
CA ASN A 273 19.53 -12.96 -6.70
C ASN A 273 18.85 -13.50 -7.96
N HIS A 274 19.17 -12.90 -9.11
CA HIS A 274 18.63 -13.30 -10.43
C HIS A 274 17.10 -13.22 -10.57
N GLY A 275 16.39 -12.54 -9.65
CA GLY A 275 14.94 -12.36 -9.72
C GLY A 275 14.46 -11.69 -11.02
N ARG A 276 15.10 -10.58 -11.41
CA ARG A 276 14.86 -9.92 -12.70
C ARG A 276 15.11 -10.85 -13.90
N GLN A 277 16.18 -11.64 -13.85
CA GLN A 277 16.51 -12.59 -14.93
C GLN A 277 15.39 -13.63 -15.13
N ILE A 278 14.71 -14.06 -14.06
CA ILE A 278 13.56 -14.96 -14.15
C ILE A 278 12.41 -14.29 -14.91
N PHE A 279 12.10 -13.02 -14.62
CA PHE A 279 11.08 -12.27 -15.35
C PHE A 279 11.47 -12.03 -16.81
N GLU A 280 12.73 -11.73 -17.11
CA GLU A 280 13.25 -11.60 -18.48
C GLU A 280 13.13 -12.91 -19.26
N ASN A 281 13.47 -14.04 -18.64
CA ASN A 281 13.31 -15.36 -19.23
C ASN A 281 11.83 -15.67 -19.50
N PHE A 282 10.92 -15.31 -18.59
CA PHE A 282 9.49 -15.47 -18.80
C PHE A 282 8.94 -14.56 -19.92
N LYS A 283 9.44 -13.33 -20.05
CA LYS A 283 9.16 -12.42 -21.18
C LYS A 283 9.57 -13.07 -22.50
N LYS A 284 10.81 -13.55 -22.59
CA LYS A 284 11.33 -14.24 -23.78
C LYS A 284 10.47 -15.44 -24.14
N MET A 285 10.13 -16.29 -23.17
CA MET A 285 9.25 -17.44 -23.38
C MET A 285 7.87 -17.02 -23.91
N THR A 286 7.33 -15.90 -23.43
CA THR A 286 6.04 -15.36 -23.91
C THR A 286 6.13 -14.97 -25.38
N VAL A 287 7.18 -14.26 -25.79
CA VAL A 287 7.42 -13.84 -27.19
C VAL A 287 7.65 -15.06 -28.09
N ASP A 288 8.47 -16.01 -27.66
CA ASP A 288 8.78 -17.24 -28.41
C ASP A 288 7.52 -18.09 -28.60
N TYR A 289 6.67 -18.17 -27.57
CA TYR A 289 5.40 -18.88 -27.64
C TYR A 289 4.43 -18.21 -28.64
N GLY A 290 4.36 -16.88 -28.63
CA GLY A 290 3.54 -16.10 -29.58
C GLY A 290 4.01 -16.18 -31.04
N SER A 291 5.28 -16.54 -31.28
CA SER A 291 5.90 -16.57 -32.61
C SER A 291 5.76 -17.93 -33.34
N ARG A 292 5.13 -18.94 -32.74
CA ARG A 292 5.00 -20.30 -33.31
C ARG A 292 4.09 -20.37 -34.57
N PRO A 293 4.38 -21.23 -35.58
CA PRO A 293 3.61 -21.32 -36.84
C PRO A 293 2.13 -21.76 -36.72
N SER A 294 1.35 -21.41 -37.75
CA SER A 294 -0.13 -21.32 -37.76
C SER A 294 -0.97 -22.59 -37.65
N SER A 295 -0.39 -23.79 -37.59
CA SER A 295 -1.19 -25.02 -37.48
C SER A 295 -1.74 -25.27 -36.08
N LEU A 296 -1.26 -24.52 -35.06
CA LEU A 296 -1.71 -24.54 -33.66
C LEU A 296 -2.46 -23.25 -33.24
N LYS A 297 -2.83 -22.37 -34.20
CA LYS A 297 -3.09 -20.93 -33.97
C LYS A 297 -4.48 -20.47 -33.54
N GLU A 298 -5.44 -21.34 -33.27
CA GLU A 298 -6.66 -20.85 -32.64
C GLU A 298 -6.49 -20.92 -31.14
N ARG A 299 -6.49 -19.75 -30.48
CA ARG A 299 -6.70 -19.69 -29.03
C ARG A 299 -8.08 -20.30 -28.76
N LYS A 300 -8.13 -21.60 -28.47
CA LYS A 300 -9.37 -22.39 -28.33
C LYS A 300 -9.66 -22.59 -26.86
N VAL A 301 -10.82 -22.11 -26.42
CA VAL A 301 -11.37 -22.46 -25.10
C VAL A 301 -11.47 -23.98 -25.00
N HIS A 302 -10.84 -24.59 -24.00
CA HIS A 302 -10.90 -26.04 -23.78
C HIS A 302 -12.08 -26.40 -22.88
N GLY A 303 -13.28 -26.44 -23.47
CA GLY A 303 -14.51 -26.90 -22.80
C GLY A 303 -15.35 -27.82 -23.70
N SER A 304 -15.78 -28.95 -23.15
CA SER A 304 -16.54 -30.02 -23.80
C SER A 304 -17.93 -29.59 -24.31
N GLY A 305 -18.15 -29.59 -25.63
CA GLY A 305 -19.46 -29.72 -26.31
C GLY A 305 -20.48 -28.55 -26.19
N PRO A 306 -21.25 -28.21 -27.24
CA PRO A 306 -22.11 -27.03 -27.21
C PRO A 306 -23.51 -27.34 -26.67
N PRO A 307 -24.18 -26.39 -25.96
CA PRO A 307 -25.60 -26.22 -26.11
C PRO A 307 -25.84 -25.22 -27.24
N LYS A 308 -26.37 -25.71 -28.37
CA LYS A 308 -27.08 -24.86 -29.33
C LYS A 308 -28.21 -24.17 -28.58
N ASN A 309 -28.24 -22.84 -28.55
CA ASN A 309 -29.48 -22.10 -28.72
C ASN A 309 -29.22 -20.65 -29.16
N LYS A 310 -30.09 -20.24 -30.08
CA LYS A 310 -29.97 -19.10 -30.98
C LYS A 310 -30.18 -17.76 -30.26
N LEU A 311 -29.31 -16.81 -30.63
CA LEU A 311 -29.60 -15.40 -30.93
C LEU A 311 -30.99 -14.86 -30.53
N PHE A 312 -30.99 -13.91 -29.59
CA PHE A 312 -31.82 -12.70 -29.70
C PHE A 312 -30.95 -11.48 -29.47
N HIS A 313 -30.47 -10.88 -30.56
CA HIS A 313 -29.98 -9.51 -30.56
C HIS A 313 -31.17 -8.57 -30.37
N ARG A 314 -31.21 -7.83 -29.26
CA ARG A 314 -31.93 -6.55 -29.19
C ARG A 314 -30.89 -5.43 -29.25
N ARG A 315 -30.67 -4.90 -30.46
CA ARG A 315 -30.11 -3.57 -30.67
C ARG A 315 -31.08 -2.55 -30.09
N ALA A 316 -30.63 -1.77 -29.11
CA ALA A 316 -31.21 -0.46 -28.82
C ALA A 316 -30.09 0.56 -29.01
N ALA A 317 -30.13 1.22 -30.17
CA ALA A 317 -29.36 2.42 -30.44
C ALA A 317 -29.92 3.54 -29.55
N MET A 318 -29.07 4.17 -28.74
CA MET A 318 -29.37 5.49 -28.18
C MET A 318 -28.63 6.53 -29.02
N ASN A 319 -29.32 6.97 -30.08
CA ASN A 319 -29.01 8.21 -30.75
C ASN A 319 -29.48 9.38 -29.88
N SER A 320 -28.58 10.34 -29.74
CA SER A 320 -28.79 11.70 -29.28
C SER A 320 -29.99 12.36 -29.95
N HIS A 321 -30.96 12.81 -29.14
CA HIS A 321 -31.86 13.88 -29.52
C HIS A 321 -31.84 14.96 -28.44
N PHE A 322 -31.21 16.07 -28.80
CA PHE A 322 -31.39 17.38 -28.21
C PHE A 322 -32.88 17.73 -28.17
N SER A 323 -33.40 18.14 -27.00
CA SER A 323 -34.59 18.99 -26.92
C SER A 323 -34.32 20.18 -26.00
N LEU A 324 -34.56 21.37 -26.56
CA LEU A 324 -34.52 22.67 -25.91
C LEU A 324 -35.90 23.01 -25.34
N CYS A 325 -35.94 23.95 -24.39
CA CYS A 325 -37.08 24.57 -23.67
C CYS A 325 -37.62 23.77 -22.46
N LYS A 326 -37.94 24.37 -21.31
CA LYS A 326 -38.05 25.79 -20.90
C LYS A 326 -37.96 25.89 -19.37
N THR A 327 -37.55 27.06 -18.91
CA THR A 327 -37.43 27.58 -17.55
C THR A 327 -38.61 27.23 -16.63
N GLN A 328 -38.33 26.75 -15.40
CA GLN A 328 -39.07 27.16 -14.20
C GLN A 328 -38.24 26.94 -12.93
N SER A 329 -38.19 28.02 -12.15
CA SER A 329 -37.41 28.25 -10.93
C SER A 329 -37.92 27.43 -9.75
N ILE A 330 -37.07 26.60 -9.13
CA ILE A 330 -37.16 26.23 -7.71
C ILE A 330 -35.73 26.12 -7.14
N THR A 331 -35.44 27.00 -6.18
CA THR A 331 -34.19 27.16 -5.44
C THR A 331 -33.76 25.88 -4.71
N ARG A 332 -32.60 25.32 -5.09
CA ARG A 332 -31.85 24.33 -4.30
C ARG A 332 -30.36 24.53 -4.51
N THR A 333 -29.73 25.12 -3.51
CA THR A 333 -28.29 25.36 -3.38
C THR A 333 -27.52 24.04 -3.46
N THR A 334 -26.92 23.77 -4.63
CA THR A 334 -25.99 22.67 -4.86
C THR A 334 -24.63 23.29 -5.18
N LEU A 335 -23.59 22.85 -4.47
CA LEU A 335 -22.21 23.31 -4.69
C LEU A 335 -21.73 22.89 -6.08
N ASN A 336 -21.22 23.87 -6.83
CA ASN A 336 -20.23 23.64 -7.88
C ASN A 336 -18.99 22.97 -7.25
N THR A 337 -18.80 21.69 -7.52
CA THR A 337 -17.58 20.94 -7.22
C THR A 337 -16.93 20.63 -8.56
N ASN A 338 -16.18 21.61 -9.08
CA ASN A 338 -15.20 21.50 -10.17
C ASN A 338 -14.64 22.91 -10.49
N THR A 339 -14.24 23.66 -9.46
CA THR A 339 -13.46 24.88 -9.68
C THR A 339 -11.99 24.45 -9.72
N VAL A 340 -11.41 24.45 -10.91
CA VAL A 340 -9.97 24.29 -11.11
C VAL A 340 -9.25 25.35 -10.29
N LYS A 341 -8.21 24.96 -9.53
CA LYS A 341 -7.38 25.90 -8.75
C LYS A 341 -6.06 26.09 -9.45
N HIS A 342 -5.72 27.34 -9.75
CA HIS A 342 -4.48 27.68 -10.43
C HIS A 342 -3.47 28.17 -9.39
N LEU A 343 -2.69 27.21 -8.90
CA LEU A 343 -1.71 27.43 -7.85
C LEU A 343 -0.39 27.93 -8.45
N ARG A 344 0.13 29.01 -7.90
CA ARG A 344 1.46 29.56 -8.22
C ARG A 344 2.34 29.49 -6.98
N LEU A 345 3.62 29.21 -7.19
CA LEU A 345 4.62 29.15 -6.12
C LEU A 345 5.57 30.34 -6.23
N ARG A 346 5.73 31.09 -5.13
CA ARG A 346 6.81 32.05 -4.96
C ARG A 346 7.76 31.54 -3.90
N TRP A 347 9.07 31.66 -4.15
CA TRP A 347 10.07 31.24 -3.18
C TRP A 347 11.29 32.16 -3.16
N ARG A 348 12.01 32.16 -2.04
CA ARG A 348 13.27 32.89 -1.83
C ARG A 348 14.26 31.97 -1.14
N LYS A 349 15.51 31.97 -1.63
CA LYS A 349 16.62 31.24 -1.01
C LYS A 349 17.49 32.20 -0.21
N ILE A 350 17.93 31.75 0.96
CA ILE A 350 18.93 32.41 1.80
C ILE A 350 20.09 31.43 1.99
N ASP A 351 21.24 31.77 1.42
CA ASP A 351 22.40 30.88 1.36
C ASP A 351 23.13 30.75 2.70
N SER A 352 23.61 29.52 3.00
CA SER A 352 24.56 29.22 4.09
C SER A 352 24.16 29.77 5.47
N LEU A 353 22.86 29.74 5.74
CA LEU A 353 22.25 30.33 6.91
C LEU A 353 22.27 29.36 8.12
N VAL A 354 22.15 28.05 7.87
CA VAL A 354 22.05 27.02 8.92
C VAL A 354 23.37 26.81 9.65
N SER A 355 24.53 26.99 9.02
CA SER A 355 25.84 26.91 9.70
C SER A 355 26.08 28.06 10.69
N GLN A 356 25.31 29.16 10.56
CA GLN A 356 25.38 30.35 11.41
C GLN A 356 24.32 30.32 12.53
N PHE A 357 23.36 29.41 12.41
CA PHE A 357 22.35 29.09 13.41
C PHE A 357 22.72 27.77 14.08
N CYS A 358 22.43 27.58 15.36
CA CYS A 358 22.66 26.28 15.99
C CYS A 358 21.61 25.23 15.55
N GLY A 359 21.34 25.07 14.25
CA GLY A 359 20.47 24.05 13.64
C GLY A 359 18.99 24.43 13.46
N ALA A 360 18.25 23.52 12.80
CA ALA A 360 16.82 23.66 12.49
C ALA A 360 15.91 23.86 13.71
N GLU A 361 16.30 23.29 14.86
CA GLU A 361 15.62 23.47 16.14
C GLU A 361 15.46 24.95 16.52
N ASN A 362 16.54 25.72 16.45
CA ASN A 362 16.52 27.12 16.84
C ASN A 362 15.63 27.96 15.93
N ILE A 363 15.62 27.64 14.62
CA ILE A 363 14.74 28.27 13.64
C ILE A 363 13.30 27.95 13.99
N PHE A 364 12.96 26.69 14.25
CA PHE A 364 11.62 26.27 14.60
C PHE A 364 11.13 26.94 15.89
N CYS A 365 11.89 26.85 16.98
CA CYS A 365 11.52 27.43 18.26
C CYS A 365 11.33 28.96 18.19
N TYR A 366 12.16 29.65 17.40
CA TYR A 366 12.04 31.10 17.25
C TYR A 366 10.85 31.52 16.37
N LEU A 367 10.61 30.80 15.28
CA LEU A 367 9.58 31.16 14.30
C LEU A 367 8.20 30.67 14.68
N PHE A 368 8.13 29.41 15.11
CA PHE A 368 6.90 28.64 15.32
C PHE A 368 6.70 28.19 16.77
N GLY A 369 7.73 28.25 17.62
CA GLY A 369 7.66 27.81 19.04
C GLY A 369 6.81 28.66 19.98
N LYS A 370 6.35 29.85 19.57
CA LYS A 370 5.47 30.70 20.41
C LYS A 370 4.10 30.06 20.60
N LYS A 371 3.41 30.39 21.71
CA LYS A 371 2.07 29.84 22.04
C LYS A 371 2.03 28.30 21.96
N ASN A 372 3.01 27.62 22.56
CA ASN A 372 3.14 26.16 22.55
C ASN A 372 3.14 25.51 21.15
N ALA A 373 3.54 26.27 20.12
CA ALA A 373 3.55 25.84 18.73
C ALA A 373 2.20 25.28 18.24
N GLU A 374 1.10 25.95 18.62
CA GLU A 374 -0.27 25.67 18.16
C GLU A 374 -0.39 25.71 16.63
N ASP A 375 -1.03 24.68 16.06
CA ASP A 375 -1.29 24.55 14.61
C ASP A 375 -0.01 24.65 13.75
N THR A 376 1.05 23.98 14.20
CA THR A 376 2.36 23.93 13.50
C THR A 376 2.75 22.52 13.12
N PHE A 377 3.63 22.42 12.14
CA PHE A 377 4.27 21.18 11.75
C PHE A 377 5.78 21.37 11.59
N TRP A 378 6.53 20.30 11.85
CA TRP A 378 7.94 20.19 11.51
C TRP A 378 8.20 18.74 11.10
N LEU A 379 8.36 18.51 9.80
CA LEU A 379 8.85 17.26 9.23
C LEU A 379 10.37 17.34 9.27
N ASP A 380 10.98 16.53 10.13
CA ASP A 380 12.36 16.71 10.52
C ASP A 380 13.25 15.52 10.13
N SER A 381 14.43 15.88 9.64
CA SER A 381 15.56 14.99 9.38
C SER A 381 16.59 15.18 10.50
N SER A 382 16.32 14.68 11.71
CA SER A 382 17.25 14.86 12.86
C SER A 382 18.47 13.93 12.80
N SER A 383 18.45 12.90 11.94
CA SER A 383 19.59 12.05 11.61
C SER A 383 20.08 12.32 10.19
N THR A 384 21.08 13.18 10.05
CA THR A 384 21.72 13.50 8.75
C THR A 384 22.89 12.56 8.42
N ASP A 385 23.40 11.83 9.41
CA ASP A 385 24.67 11.07 9.35
C ASP A 385 24.66 9.85 8.41
N GLN A 386 23.52 9.52 7.79
CA GLN A 386 23.40 8.38 6.88
C GLN A 386 23.07 8.77 5.43
N GLY A 387 23.03 10.06 5.09
CA GLY A 387 22.65 10.52 3.74
C GLY A 387 21.20 10.19 3.35
N ARG A 388 20.40 9.67 4.29
CA ARG A 388 18.99 9.27 4.10
C ARG A 388 18.02 10.45 4.25
N ALA A 389 18.44 11.54 4.87
CA ALA A 389 17.58 12.64 5.26
C ALA A 389 18.33 13.97 5.10
N ARG A 390 17.94 14.79 4.11
CA ARG A 390 18.62 16.04 3.73
C ARG A 390 17.84 17.30 4.11
N PHE A 391 16.51 17.22 4.13
CA PHE A 391 15.65 18.39 4.26
C PHE A 391 14.78 18.35 5.51
N SER A 392 14.57 19.49 6.15
CA SER A 392 13.50 19.67 7.14
C SER A 392 12.49 20.70 6.64
N PHE A 393 11.20 20.37 6.76
CA PHE A 393 10.09 21.22 6.33
C PHE A 393 9.31 21.66 7.56
N MET A 394 9.07 22.95 7.70
CA MET A 394 8.33 23.48 8.84
C MET A 394 7.40 24.62 8.45
N GLY A 395 6.33 24.77 9.21
CA GLY A 395 5.36 25.81 8.98
C GLY A 395 4.31 25.81 10.07
N GLY A 396 3.35 26.71 9.92
CA GLY A 396 2.22 26.80 10.83
C GLY A 396 1.05 27.49 10.18
N ARG A 397 0.04 27.80 11.00
CA ARG A 397 -1.14 28.53 10.56
C ARG A 397 -0.78 29.90 9.97
N GLY A 398 -1.03 30.05 8.68
CA GLY A 398 -0.86 31.32 7.96
C GLY A 398 -0.90 31.12 6.46
N GLY A 399 -1.45 32.09 5.73
CA GLY A 399 -1.73 31.99 4.30
C GLY A 399 -3.22 31.93 3.99
N SER A 400 -3.60 32.33 2.79
CA SER A 400 -5.00 32.43 2.37
C SER A 400 -5.61 31.05 2.05
N LEU A 401 -4.78 30.06 1.72
CA LEU A 401 -5.20 28.70 1.39
C LEU A 401 -5.08 27.74 2.58
N TRP A 402 -4.48 28.18 3.69
CA TRP A 402 -4.36 27.38 4.90
C TRP A 402 -5.72 26.85 5.35
N LYS A 403 -5.78 25.55 5.59
CA LYS A 403 -6.95 24.87 6.15
C LYS A 403 -6.54 23.62 6.92
N GLN A 404 -7.27 23.32 8.00
CA GLN A 404 -7.19 22.03 8.68
C GLN A 404 -8.33 21.13 8.24
N LEU A 405 -8.01 19.92 7.81
CA LEU A 405 -8.94 18.85 7.49
C LEU A 405 -8.92 17.83 8.62
N THR A 406 -10.06 17.54 9.23
CA THR A 406 -10.23 16.45 10.21
C THR A 406 -11.26 15.47 9.67
N PHE A 407 -10.87 14.22 9.45
CA PHE A 407 -11.75 13.16 9.00
C PHE A 407 -12.00 12.11 10.09
N ARG A 408 -13.25 11.69 10.23
CA ARG A 408 -13.68 10.62 11.14
C ARG A 408 -14.65 9.68 10.42
N LEU A 409 -14.35 8.39 10.43
CA LEU A 409 -15.22 7.36 9.88
C LEU A 409 -16.56 7.34 10.61
N ALA A 410 -17.65 7.16 9.87
CA ALA A 410 -18.95 6.94 10.48
C ALA A 410 -18.94 5.58 11.22
N GLY A 411 -19.54 5.53 12.41
CA GLY A 411 -19.70 4.25 13.10
C GLY A 411 -20.63 3.33 12.30
N GLN A 412 -20.35 2.02 12.28
CA GLN A 412 -21.26 0.99 11.74
C GLN A 412 -22.52 0.88 12.60
N SER A 413 -23.38 1.89 12.56
CA SER A 413 -24.73 1.86 13.10
C SER A 413 -25.65 1.14 12.10
N LYS A 414 -26.61 0.35 12.59
CA LYS A 414 -27.61 -0.39 11.79
C LYS A 414 -28.45 0.48 10.82
N GLN A 415 -28.27 1.81 10.80
CA GLN A 415 -29.06 2.77 10.02
C GLN A 415 -28.27 3.52 8.93
N THR A 416 -26.94 3.35 8.83
CA THR A 416 -26.15 3.96 7.75
C THR A 416 -25.55 2.87 6.86
N THR A 417 -26.10 2.73 5.66
CA THR A 417 -25.70 1.75 4.64
C THR A 417 -24.46 2.16 3.84
N GLY A 418 -23.51 2.90 4.43
CA GLY A 418 -22.32 3.35 3.72
C GLY A 418 -21.09 3.46 4.60
N ASP A 419 -19.94 3.01 4.08
CA ASP A 419 -18.61 3.02 4.69
C ASP A 419 -17.93 4.42 4.70
N GLY A 420 -18.72 5.48 4.57
CA GLY A 420 -18.23 6.86 4.50
C GLY A 420 -17.85 7.47 5.86
N GLY A 421 -17.53 8.76 5.85
CA GLY A 421 -17.14 9.48 7.07
C GLY A 421 -17.44 10.97 7.03
N TYR A 422 -17.23 11.63 8.16
CA TYR A 422 -17.43 13.06 8.33
C TYR A 422 -16.08 13.78 8.21
N LEU A 423 -15.98 14.68 7.23
CA LEU A 423 -14.88 15.61 7.06
C LEU A 423 -15.27 16.97 7.66
N SER A 424 -14.43 17.51 8.53
CA SER A 424 -14.48 18.90 8.99
C SER A 424 -13.33 19.67 8.35
N ILE A 425 -13.62 20.81 7.73
CA ILE A 425 -12.64 21.72 7.13
C ILE A 425 -12.70 23.02 7.90
N GLN A 426 -11.60 23.40 8.54
CA GLN A 426 -11.43 24.67 9.24
C GLN A 426 -10.50 25.56 8.42
N ASP A 427 -10.90 26.79 8.15
CA ASP A 427 -10.06 27.77 7.45
C ASP A 427 -9.15 28.56 8.41
N ASN A 428 -8.32 29.46 7.86
CA ASN A 428 -7.41 30.28 8.65
C ASN A 428 -8.15 31.23 9.62
N HIS A 429 -9.41 31.58 9.36
CA HIS A 429 -10.25 32.46 10.18
C HIS A 429 -10.95 31.70 11.32
N GLY A 430 -10.84 30.36 11.30
CA GLY A 430 -11.45 29.47 12.29
C GLY A 430 -12.89 29.06 11.95
N PHE A 431 -13.41 29.43 10.78
CA PHE A 431 -14.72 28.95 10.33
C PHE A 431 -14.63 27.47 9.97
N VAL A 432 -15.60 26.69 10.45
CA VAL A 432 -15.63 25.23 10.29
C VAL A 432 -16.81 24.81 9.45
N ARG A 433 -16.54 24.11 8.34
CA ARG A 433 -17.53 23.44 7.51
C ARG A 433 -17.46 21.94 7.71
N LYS A 434 -18.61 21.27 7.82
CA LYS A 434 -18.71 19.80 7.92
C LYS A 434 -19.38 19.21 6.68
N ILE A 435 -18.83 18.10 6.19
CA ILE A 435 -19.28 17.40 4.98
C ILE A 435 -19.28 15.91 5.28
N PHE A 436 -20.28 15.18 4.79
CA PHE A 436 -20.26 13.73 4.79
C PHE A 436 -19.70 13.23 3.45
N LEU A 437 -18.61 12.46 3.50
CA LEU A 437 -17.97 11.86 2.34
C LEU A 437 -18.46 10.42 2.21
N LYS A 438 -19.33 10.18 1.21
CA LYS A 438 -19.86 8.84 0.95
C LYS A 438 -18.78 7.89 0.40
N ASP A 439 -17.90 8.43 -0.45
CA ASP A 439 -16.87 7.67 -1.17
C ASP A 439 -15.53 7.63 -0.41
N GLY A 440 -15.49 8.09 0.85
CA GLY A 440 -14.30 8.07 1.69
C GLY A 440 -13.39 9.30 1.57
N VAL A 441 -12.35 9.34 2.41
CA VAL A 441 -11.37 10.44 2.42
C VAL A 441 -10.35 10.32 1.29
N PHE A 442 -10.01 9.10 0.86
CA PHE A 442 -9.05 8.91 -0.24
C PHE A 442 -9.57 9.44 -1.57
N ASP A 443 -10.84 9.17 -1.91
CA ASP A 443 -11.46 9.72 -3.12
C ASP A 443 -11.55 11.26 -3.06
N PHE A 444 -11.89 11.81 -1.90
CA PHE A 444 -11.89 13.25 -1.69
C PHE A 444 -10.50 13.87 -1.91
N LEU A 445 -9.46 13.31 -1.29
CA LEU A 445 -8.09 13.81 -1.46
C LEU A 445 -7.62 13.68 -2.91
N ASN A 446 -7.94 12.58 -3.58
CA ASN A 446 -7.60 12.39 -4.99
C ASN A 446 -8.29 13.43 -5.89
N LYS A 447 -9.59 13.69 -5.70
CA LYS A 447 -10.32 14.74 -6.43
C LYS A 447 -9.77 16.13 -6.15
N GLU A 448 -9.44 16.42 -4.89
CA GLU A 448 -8.85 17.70 -4.49
C GLU A 448 -7.48 17.90 -5.12
N LEU A 449 -6.60 16.89 -5.10
CA LEU A 449 -5.28 16.94 -5.74
C LEU A 449 -5.38 17.09 -7.26
N GLN A 450 -6.33 16.39 -7.91
CA GLN A 450 -6.59 16.52 -9.35
C GLN A 450 -7.11 17.90 -9.75
N SER A 451 -7.66 18.67 -8.80
CA SER A 451 -8.13 20.03 -9.08
C SER A 451 -7.00 21.06 -9.20
N PHE A 452 -5.80 20.73 -8.72
CA PHE A 452 -4.66 21.65 -8.70
C PHE A 452 -3.96 21.68 -10.04
N HIS A 453 -3.79 22.88 -10.59
CA HIS A 453 -2.96 23.17 -11.76
C HIS A 453 -1.85 24.12 -11.32
N TYR A 454 -0.62 23.85 -11.75
CA TYR A 454 0.55 24.63 -11.41
C TYR A 454 1.49 24.73 -12.61
N GLU A 455 2.27 25.81 -12.65
CA GLU A 455 3.27 26.05 -13.70
C GLU A 455 4.61 25.45 -13.28
N LYS A 456 5.25 24.68 -14.16
CA LYS A 456 6.48 23.96 -13.83
C LYS A 456 7.65 24.91 -13.56
N GLU A 457 7.64 26.06 -14.21
CA GLU A 457 8.64 27.12 -14.14
C GLU A 457 8.79 27.65 -12.69
N ASP A 458 7.71 27.69 -11.92
CA ASP A 458 7.73 28.18 -10.53
C ASP A 458 8.60 27.31 -9.60
N TYR A 459 8.87 26.06 -9.99
CA TYR A 459 9.59 25.06 -9.20
C TYR A 459 11.04 24.86 -9.65
N GLU A 460 11.44 25.49 -10.76
CA GLU A 460 12.79 25.34 -11.31
C GLU A 460 13.84 25.85 -10.31
N GLY A 461 14.87 25.03 -10.05
CA GLY A 461 15.97 25.36 -9.15
C GLY A 461 15.80 24.97 -7.69
N LEU A 462 14.62 24.46 -7.29
CA LEU A 462 14.43 23.89 -5.95
C LEU A 462 15.05 22.48 -5.87
N PRO A 463 15.87 22.18 -4.84
CA PRO A 463 16.56 20.89 -4.73
C PRO A 463 15.72 19.78 -4.08
N PHE A 464 14.40 19.98 -3.92
CA PHE A 464 13.48 19.08 -3.22
C PHE A 464 12.12 19.03 -3.90
N ASP A 465 11.39 17.93 -3.72
CA ASP A 465 10.13 17.67 -4.42
C ASP A 465 8.89 18.23 -3.70
N PHE A 466 8.95 18.39 -2.37
CA PHE A 466 7.83 18.86 -1.58
C PHE A 466 7.84 20.38 -1.42
N CYS A 467 6.89 21.07 -2.06
CA CYS A 467 6.82 22.53 -2.11
C CYS A 467 5.58 23.11 -1.41
N GLY A 468 4.93 22.33 -0.55
CA GLY A 468 3.68 22.67 0.13
C GLY A 468 2.52 21.74 -0.26
N GLY A 469 1.34 21.95 0.34
CA GLY A 469 0.17 21.08 0.17
C GLY A 469 -0.22 20.36 1.45
N PHE A 470 -0.79 19.15 1.34
CA PHE A 470 -1.33 18.43 2.50
C PHE A 470 -0.24 17.81 3.38
N ILE A 471 -0.21 18.17 4.66
CA ILE A 471 0.71 17.65 5.68
C ILE A 471 -0.09 17.16 6.89
N GLY A 472 0.14 15.93 7.33
CA GLY A 472 -0.52 15.41 8.50
C GLY A 472 -0.40 13.91 8.63
N PHE A 473 -1.45 13.25 9.12
CA PHE A 473 -1.46 11.81 9.32
C PHE A 473 -2.71 11.13 8.78
N MET A 474 -2.53 9.86 8.39
CA MET A 474 -3.59 8.91 8.11
C MET A 474 -3.54 7.83 9.18
N GLY A 475 -4.63 7.64 9.89
CA GLY A 475 -4.76 6.63 10.94
C GLY A 475 -5.00 5.24 10.36
N TYR A 476 -4.53 4.22 11.08
CA TYR A 476 -4.63 2.81 10.65
C TYR A 476 -6.07 2.33 10.40
N ASN A 477 -7.06 3.00 11.00
CA ASN A 477 -8.47 2.71 10.79
C ASN A 477 -8.94 2.94 9.35
N LEU A 478 -8.25 3.77 8.57
CA LEU A 478 -8.59 4.00 7.16
C LEU A 478 -8.38 2.76 6.27
N LYS A 479 -7.79 1.68 6.79
CA LYS A 479 -7.73 0.38 6.10
C LYS A 479 -9.10 -0.12 5.61
N VAL A 480 -10.21 0.32 6.21
CA VAL A 480 -11.56 -0.04 5.73
C VAL A 480 -11.90 0.58 4.38
N GLU A 481 -11.33 1.74 4.06
CA GLU A 481 -11.42 2.31 2.70
C GLU A 481 -10.49 1.57 1.71
N CYS A 482 -9.54 0.76 2.23
CA CYS A 482 -8.62 -0.07 1.46
C CYS A 482 -9.04 -1.55 1.42
N GLY A 483 -10.32 -1.86 1.61
CA GLY A 483 -10.87 -3.21 1.48
C GLY A 483 -10.94 -4.04 2.77
N ALA A 484 -10.49 -3.51 3.91
CA ALA A 484 -10.70 -4.21 5.18
C ALA A 484 -12.20 -4.19 5.56
N THR A 485 -12.75 -5.34 5.96
CA THR A 485 -14.19 -5.48 6.23
C THR A 485 -14.71 -4.60 7.37
N SER A 486 -13.88 -4.34 8.38
CA SER A 486 -14.23 -3.50 9.52
C SER A 486 -13.02 -3.19 10.40
N ASN A 487 -13.16 -2.14 11.20
CA ASN A 487 -12.25 -1.84 12.29
C ASN A 487 -12.71 -2.52 13.58
N ARG A 488 -11.84 -3.36 14.15
CA ARG A 488 -12.08 -3.98 15.48
C ARG A 488 -11.84 -3.01 16.63
N TYR A 489 -11.00 -2.00 16.41
CA TYR A 489 -10.66 -0.96 17.37
C TYR A 489 -11.10 0.39 16.83
N LYS A 490 -11.60 1.26 17.71
CA LYS A 490 -11.92 2.64 17.36
C LYS A 490 -10.93 3.57 18.06
N SER A 491 -10.19 4.36 17.28
CA SER A 491 -9.26 5.33 17.84
C SER A 491 -10.03 6.46 18.52
N SER A 492 -9.43 7.02 19.58
CA SER A 492 -9.88 8.28 20.17
C SER A 492 -9.49 9.49 19.32
N THR A 493 -8.43 9.39 18.53
CA THR A 493 -7.99 10.42 17.59
C THR A 493 -8.85 10.39 16.32
N PRO A 494 -8.81 11.44 15.49
CA PRO A 494 -9.33 11.36 14.12
C PRO A 494 -8.73 10.19 13.34
N ASP A 495 -9.45 9.75 12.30
CA ASP A 495 -8.97 8.71 11.39
C ASP A 495 -8.05 9.30 10.31
N ALA A 496 -8.14 10.60 10.03
CA ALA A 496 -7.07 11.37 9.39
C ALA A 496 -7.14 12.84 9.80
N CYS A 497 -5.99 13.52 9.79
CA CYS A 497 -5.94 14.96 9.98
C CYS A 497 -4.79 15.58 9.18
N PHE A 498 -5.06 16.67 8.48
CA PHE A 498 -4.09 17.38 7.64
C PHE A 498 -4.19 18.89 7.78
N PHE A 499 -3.06 19.58 7.65
CA PHE A 499 -3.02 20.95 7.19
C PHE A 499 -2.87 20.98 5.68
N PHE A 500 -3.47 21.95 5.00
CA PHE A 500 -2.93 22.43 3.74
C PHE A 500 -1.93 23.54 4.04
N ALA A 501 -0.65 23.25 3.90
CA ALA A 501 0.44 24.18 4.14
C ALA A 501 0.78 24.91 2.82
N ASP A 502 0.31 26.14 2.71
CA ASP A 502 0.61 27.07 1.61
C ASP A 502 1.83 27.93 1.91
N ASN A 503 2.10 28.23 3.19
CA ASN A 503 3.34 28.85 3.62
C ASN A 503 4.22 27.88 4.40
N LEU A 504 5.48 27.74 3.98
CA LEU A 504 6.44 26.85 4.62
C LEU A 504 7.88 27.34 4.48
N LEU A 505 8.72 26.84 5.37
CA LEU A 505 10.16 27.05 5.38
C LEU A 505 10.86 25.70 5.26
N VAL A 506 11.84 25.61 4.36
CA VAL A 506 12.60 24.39 4.08
C VAL A 506 14.07 24.64 4.40
N ILE A 507 14.67 23.69 5.10
CA ILE A 507 16.07 23.71 5.48
C ILE A 507 16.79 22.62 4.71
N ASP A 508 17.81 22.99 3.94
CA ASP A 508 18.75 22.06 3.32
C ASP A 508 19.95 21.88 4.24
N HIS A 509 20.02 20.76 4.95
CA HIS A 509 21.10 20.49 5.91
C HIS A 509 22.45 20.26 5.23
N SER A 510 22.46 19.82 3.96
CA SER A 510 23.70 19.56 3.22
C SER A 510 24.40 20.85 2.82
N ASN A 511 23.65 21.83 2.30
CA ASN A 511 24.20 23.11 1.86
C ASN A 511 24.14 24.20 2.95
N GLY A 512 23.33 23.97 3.98
CA GLY A 512 23.01 24.96 5.01
C GLY A 512 22.10 26.08 4.51
N ASP A 513 21.37 25.86 3.42
CA ASP A 513 20.50 26.85 2.80
C ASP A 513 19.09 26.81 3.40
N VAL A 514 18.43 27.96 3.44
CA VAL A 514 17.04 28.08 3.89
C VAL A 514 16.18 28.65 2.77
N TYR A 515 15.08 27.98 2.49
CA TYR A 515 14.11 28.36 1.46
C TYR A 515 12.80 28.77 2.14
N ILE A 516 12.26 29.92 1.73
CA ILE A 516 10.95 30.42 2.17
C ILE A 516 10.00 30.24 0.98
N LEU A 517 8.88 29.55 1.18
CA LEU A 517 7.91 29.22 0.13
C LEU A 517 6.52 29.76 0.48
N SER A 518 5.79 30.18 -0.54
CA SER A 518 4.40 30.63 -0.47
C SER A 518 3.62 30.22 -1.72
N ILE A 519 2.57 29.41 -1.53
CA ILE A 519 1.61 29.00 -2.56
C ILE A 519 0.40 29.94 -2.49
N HIS A 520 -0.07 30.37 -3.66
CA HIS A 520 -1.29 31.17 -3.78
C HIS A 520 -2.14 30.70 -4.96
N ASP A 521 -3.43 30.99 -4.91
CA ASP A 521 -4.38 30.72 -6.00
C ASP A 521 -4.68 32.04 -6.72
N ILE A 522 -4.47 32.07 -8.04
CA ILE A 522 -4.62 33.28 -8.87
C ILE A 522 -6.07 33.81 -8.85
N TYR A 523 -7.06 32.91 -8.70
CA TYR A 523 -8.47 33.24 -8.89
C TYR A 523 -9.29 33.27 -7.60
N ASN A 524 -8.65 33.31 -6.43
CA ASN A 524 -9.39 33.40 -5.17
C ASN A 524 -10.15 34.75 -5.10
N SER A 525 -11.37 34.71 -4.55
CA SER A 525 -12.50 35.62 -4.80
C SER A 525 -12.34 37.12 -4.49
N ASP A 526 -11.14 37.59 -4.17
CA ASP A 526 -10.85 39.00 -3.90
C ASP A 526 -10.21 39.73 -5.09
N ASN A 527 -9.87 39.02 -6.18
CA ASN A 527 -9.19 39.61 -7.36
C ASN A 527 -9.99 39.40 -8.66
N GLU A 528 -10.91 40.31 -8.98
CA GLU A 528 -11.53 40.40 -10.32
C GLU A 528 -10.59 41.02 -11.39
N MET A 529 -9.34 41.36 -11.08
CA MET A 529 -8.38 41.94 -12.03
C MET A 529 -6.98 41.32 -11.83
N GLY A 530 -6.61 40.40 -12.72
CA GLY A 530 -5.41 39.56 -12.64
C GLY A 530 -4.07 40.22 -13.00
N GLU A 531 -3.73 41.39 -12.45
CA GLU A 531 -2.40 42.01 -12.67
C GLU A 531 -1.78 42.70 -11.42
N GLY A 532 -2.26 42.40 -10.21
CA GLY A 532 -1.62 42.88 -8.98
C GLY A 532 -0.78 41.79 -8.32
N GLU A 533 0.53 42.02 -8.12
CA GLU A 533 1.29 41.22 -7.16
C GLU A 533 0.54 41.22 -5.82
N ASN A 534 0.16 40.05 -5.33
CA ASN A 534 -0.63 39.94 -4.11
C ASN A 534 0.20 40.50 -2.94
N LEU A 535 -0.21 41.66 -2.44
CA LEU A 535 0.53 42.41 -1.42
C LEU A 535 0.80 41.53 -0.18
N GLN A 536 -0.11 40.62 0.17
CA GLN A 536 0.01 39.73 1.31
C GLN A 536 1.12 38.66 1.17
N GLU A 537 1.46 38.25 -0.05
CA GLU A 537 2.48 37.23 -0.33
C GLU A 537 3.90 37.80 -0.19
N SER A 538 4.13 38.97 -0.80
CA SER A 538 5.39 39.70 -0.65
C SER A 538 5.66 39.99 0.83
N LEU A 539 4.61 40.37 1.58
CA LEU A 539 4.69 40.59 3.02
C LEU A 539 5.10 39.35 3.82
N TRP A 540 4.64 38.14 3.46
CA TRP A 540 5.06 36.91 4.13
C TRP A 540 6.54 36.61 3.87
N LEU A 541 6.97 36.62 2.61
CA LEU A 541 8.37 36.34 2.25
C LEU A 541 9.32 37.35 2.92
N ASP A 542 8.97 38.63 2.86
CA ASP A 542 9.77 39.71 3.44
C ASP A 542 9.76 39.68 4.98
N ASP A 543 8.64 39.31 5.62
CA ASP A 543 8.61 39.14 7.07
C ASP A 543 9.43 37.95 7.54
N MET A 544 9.33 36.81 6.86
CA MET A 544 10.10 35.63 7.22
C MET A 544 11.59 35.87 7.05
N GLU A 545 12.02 36.45 5.94
CA GLU A 545 13.43 36.81 5.73
C GLU A 545 13.91 37.76 6.82
N ARG A 546 13.17 38.83 7.11
CA ARG A 546 13.52 39.79 8.17
C ARG A 546 13.62 39.12 9.53
N ARG A 547 12.73 38.17 9.85
CA ARG A 547 12.76 37.42 11.12
C ARG A 547 13.97 36.50 11.20
N LEU A 548 14.32 35.82 10.11
CA LEU A 548 15.52 34.99 10.00
C LEU A 548 16.79 35.84 10.16
N LEU A 549 16.91 36.97 9.47
CA LEU A 549 18.05 37.88 9.63
C LEU A 549 18.17 38.44 11.06
N ARG A 550 17.05 38.77 11.72
CA ARG A 550 17.07 39.17 13.14
C ARG A 550 17.50 38.04 14.07
N LEU A 551 17.16 36.79 13.74
CA LEU A 551 17.65 35.64 14.49
C LEU A 551 19.17 35.55 14.36
N LYS A 552 19.72 35.84 13.16
CA LYS A 552 21.18 35.81 12.87
C LYS A 552 21.91 36.72 13.83
N ASP A 553 21.48 37.98 13.89
CA ASP A 553 22.07 39.00 14.75
C ASP A 553 22.02 38.61 16.23
N LYS A 554 20.93 37.96 16.67
CA LYS A 554 20.77 37.48 18.05
C LYS A 554 21.68 36.28 18.33
N SER A 555 21.83 35.34 17.41
CA SER A 555 22.70 34.17 17.54
C SER A 555 24.16 34.59 17.74
N THR A 556 24.65 35.53 16.92
CA THR A 556 26.01 36.10 17.04
C THR A 556 26.25 36.84 18.35
N LYS A 557 25.22 37.40 18.99
CA LYS A 557 25.34 38.07 20.30
C LYS A 557 25.20 37.13 21.50
N LYS A 558 24.67 35.91 21.30
CA LYS A 558 24.25 35.00 22.37
C LYS A 558 25.16 33.77 22.50
N LEU A 559 26.40 33.84 22.01
CA LEU A 559 27.42 32.79 22.16
C LEU A 559 27.82 32.50 23.64
N ASN A 560 27.18 33.14 24.63
CA ASN A 560 27.49 32.99 26.05
C ASN A 560 26.28 32.74 26.97
N MET A 561 25.11 32.31 26.48
CA MET A 561 23.99 31.96 27.38
C MET A 561 23.18 30.71 27.00
N LYS A 562 23.27 29.75 27.93
CA LYS A 562 22.31 28.69 28.32
C LYS A 562 22.46 27.31 27.68
N LYS A 563 23.30 26.52 28.33
CA LYS A 563 23.04 25.11 28.68
C LYS A 563 22.36 25.07 30.06
N SER A 564 21.16 25.63 30.20
CA SER A 564 20.41 25.58 31.47
C SER A 564 18.93 25.89 31.28
N LEU A 565 18.18 24.95 30.73
CA LEU A 565 16.73 24.85 30.91
C LEU A 565 16.38 23.36 30.97
N ALA A 566 17.02 22.64 31.88
CA ALA A 566 16.45 21.40 32.37
C ALA A 566 15.40 21.81 33.41
N GLY A 567 14.15 22.00 32.96
CA GLY A 567 13.03 21.94 33.88
C GLY A 567 13.13 20.60 34.59
N SER A 568 13.38 20.62 35.90
CA SER A 568 13.37 19.41 36.72
C SER A 568 11.95 18.84 36.71
N CYS A 569 11.64 18.01 35.71
CA CYS A 569 10.52 17.10 35.79
C CYS A 569 10.79 16.22 37.00
N ILE A 570 10.08 16.47 38.09
CA ILE A 570 10.03 15.56 39.23
C ILE A 570 9.62 14.21 38.64
N PRO A 571 10.47 13.17 38.70
CA PRO A 571 10.10 11.87 38.15
C PRO A 571 8.87 11.39 38.92
N SER A 572 7.69 11.49 38.31
CA SER A 572 6.53 10.85 38.88
C SER A 572 6.81 9.34 38.87
N LYS A 573 6.78 8.72 40.05
CA LYS A 573 6.96 7.28 40.26
C LYS A 573 5.93 6.41 39.52
N GLU A 574 4.95 7.03 38.86
CA GLU A 574 3.96 6.33 38.07
C GLU A 574 4.61 5.77 36.79
N SER A 575 4.65 4.44 36.69
CA SER A 575 5.09 3.71 35.52
C SER A 575 4.07 3.82 34.39
N PHE A 576 4.48 3.49 33.16
CA PHE A 576 3.53 3.31 32.06
C PHE A 576 2.49 2.24 32.40
N VAL A 577 1.23 2.52 32.08
CA VAL A 577 0.14 1.55 32.06
C VAL A 577 0.19 0.84 30.71
N VAL A 578 0.44 -0.46 30.73
CA VAL A 578 0.48 -1.30 29.53
C VAL A 578 -0.92 -1.88 29.29
N GLU A 579 -1.41 -1.81 28.07
CA GLU A 579 -2.74 -2.33 27.69
C GLU A 579 -2.84 -3.85 27.85
N LYS A 580 -1.77 -4.57 27.50
CA LYS A 580 -1.71 -6.04 27.60
C LYS A 580 -0.69 -6.46 28.66
N SER A 581 -1.10 -7.38 29.53
CA SER A 581 -0.17 -8.01 30.46
C SER A 581 0.82 -8.91 29.71
N ARG A 582 2.00 -9.15 30.30
CA ARG A 582 3.01 -10.04 29.71
C ARG A 582 2.45 -11.44 29.36
N PRO A 583 1.69 -12.15 30.24
CA PRO A 583 1.11 -13.43 29.89
C PRO A 583 0.11 -13.35 28.72
N GLN A 584 -0.69 -12.28 28.65
CA GLN A 584 -1.62 -12.08 27.55
C GLN A 584 -0.89 -11.83 26.23
N TYR A 585 0.17 -11.01 26.22
CA TYR A 585 0.94 -10.73 25.01
C TYR A 585 1.67 -11.98 24.50
N ILE A 586 2.21 -12.82 25.40
CA ILE A 586 2.81 -14.12 25.03
C ILE A 586 1.76 -15.02 24.36
N LYS A 587 0.56 -15.13 24.94
CA LYS A 587 -0.53 -15.90 24.35
C LYS A 587 -0.96 -15.37 22.98
N ASP A 588 -0.97 -14.05 22.80
CA ASP A 588 -1.27 -13.43 21.50
C ASP A 588 -0.19 -13.78 20.46
N VAL A 589 1.09 -13.78 20.84
CA VAL A 589 2.21 -14.22 19.98
C VAL A 589 2.07 -15.70 19.61
N GLU A 590 1.73 -16.58 20.55
CA GLU A 590 1.49 -18.01 20.28
C GLU A 590 0.35 -18.21 19.26
N ASN A 591 -0.73 -17.42 19.38
CA ASN A 591 -1.82 -17.44 18.40
C ASN A 591 -1.36 -16.97 17.02
N CYS A 592 -0.56 -15.89 16.96
CA CYS A 592 0.05 -15.43 15.69
C CYS A 592 0.91 -16.52 15.05
N LEU A 593 1.77 -17.18 15.82
CA LEU A 593 2.61 -18.28 15.33
C LEU A 593 1.78 -19.47 14.83
N LYS A 594 0.65 -19.77 15.47
CA LYS A 594 -0.28 -20.80 15.00
C LYS A 594 -0.89 -20.41 13.65
N LEU A 595 -1.41 -19.19 13.52
CA LEU A 595 -1.96 -18.69 12.25
C LEU A 595 -0.92 -18.75 11.12
N ILE A 596 0.33 -18.38 11.42
CA ILE A 596 1.43 -18.45 10.45
C ILE A 596 1.69 -19.90 10.01
N ARG A 597 1.75 -20.83 10.96
CA ARG A 597 1.93 -22.26 10.65
C ARG A 597 0.79 -22.80 9.80
N ASP A 598 -0.44 -22.41 10.11
CA ASP A 598 -1.66 -22.82 9.42
C ASP A 598 -1.79 -22.19 8.02
N GLY A 599 -0.86 -21.29 7.65
CA GLY A 599 -0.80 -20.64 6.34
C GLY A 599 -1.64 -19.36 6.23
N GLU A 600 -2.33 -18.93 7.30
CA GLU A 600 -3.24 -17.78 7.29
C GLU A 600 -2.52 -16.43 7.05
N SER A 601 -1.23 -16.36 7.38
CA SER A 601 -0.33 -15.24 7.04
C SER A 601 1.12 -15.74 7.03
N TYR A 602 2.02 -15.06 6.34
CA TYR A 602 3.46 -15.32 6.45
C TYR A 602 4.10 -14.54 7.61
N GLU A 603 3.58 -13.37 7.94
CA GLU A 603 4.08 -12.52 9.02
C GLU A 603 2.91 -11.76 9.67
N LEU A 604 3.01 -11.51 10.98
CA LEU A 604 2.02 -10.73 11.72
C LEU A 604 2.74 -9.74 12.63
N CYS A 605 2.61 -8.44 12.35
CA CYS A 605 3.11 -7.38 13.22
C CYS A 605 2.13 -7.14 14.38
N LEU A 606 2.37 -7.82 15.50
CA LEU A 606 1.55 -7.66 16.71
C LEU A 606 2.07 -6.49 17.57
N THR A 607 1.23 -5.50 17.83
CA THR A 607 1.58 -4.34 18.66
C THR A 607 0.78 -4.29 19.97
N THR A 608 1.24 -3.48 20.92
CA THR A 608 0.53 -3.14 22.16
C THR A 608 0.78 -1.68 22.51
N GLN A 609 -0.09 -1.09 23.33
CA GLN A 609 0.02 0.30 23.72
C GLN A 609 0.45 0.46 25.18
N MET A 610 1.28 1.47 25.42
CA MET A 610 1.65 1.96 26.74
C MET A 610 1.17 3.41 26.91
N ARG A 611 0.64 3.75 28.08
CA ARG A 611 0.10 5.09 28.37
C ARG A 611 0.63 5.58 29.71
N LYS A 612 1.03 6.85 29.77
CA LYS A 612 1.39 7.51 31.02
C LYS A 612 0.71 8.87 31.06
N ARG A 613 0.06 9.19 32.18
CA ARG A 613 -0.46 10.54 32.41
C ARG A 613 0.68 11.41 32.89
N VAL A 614 0.89 12.55 32.26
CA VAL A 614 1.89 13.53 32.66
C VAL A 614 1.18 14.87 32.88
N VAL A 615 1.57 15.59 33.94
CA VAL A 615 1.00 16.89 34.30
C VAL A 615 2.10 17.95 34.13
N GLY A 616 1.76 19.06 33.48
CA GLY A 616 2.69 20.20 33.32
C GLY A 616 3.84 20.00 32.34
N LEU A 617 3.75 19.00 31.45
CA LEU A 617 4.74 18.77 30.41
C LEU A 617 4.47 19.69 29.21
N ASP A 618 5.48 20.42 28.77
CA ASP A 618 5.46 21.11 27.48
C ASP A 618 5.72 20.08 26.36
N PRO A 619 4.75 19.82 25.45
CA PRO A 619 4.96 18.87 24.37
C PRO A 619 6.16 19.23 23.48
N LEU A 620 6.43 20.53 23.25
CA LEU A 620 7.55 20.97 22.41
C LEU A 620 8.88 20.63 23.08
N GLU A 621 9.02 20.90 24.37
CA GLU A 621 10.19 20.50 25.15
C GLU A 621 10.38 18.98 25.14
N LEU A 622 9.30 18.20 25.25
CA LEU A 622 9.36 16.75 25.11
C LEU A 622 9.88 16.34 23.73
N TYR A 623 9.38 16.94 22.65
CA TYR A 623 9.82 16.63 21.29
C TYR A 623 11.31 16.95 21.08
N LEU A 624 11.79 18.10 21.55
CA LEU A 624 13.20 18.47 21.45
C LEU A 624 14.10 17.50 22.20
N ASN A 625 13.71 17.11 23.42
CA ASN A 625 14.43 16.09 24.17
C ASN A 625 14.44 14.74 23.45
N LEU A 626 13.30 14.32 22.89
CA LEU A 626 13.19 13.08 22.12
C LEU A 626 14.05 13.11 20.85
N ARG A 627 14.06 14.23 20.13
CA ARG A 627 14.84 14.49 18.94
C ARG A 627 16.34 14.37 19.21
N ASP A 628 16.81 14.92 20.32
CA ASP A 628 18.22 14.87 20.75
C ASP A 628 18.66 13.45 21.15
N HIS A 629 17.81 12.73 21.89
CA HIS A 629 18.15 11.39 22.38
C HIS A 629 17.90 10.26 21.37
N ASN A 630 17.00 10.47 20.39
CA ASN A 630 16.64 9.50 19.37
C ASN A 630 16.55 10.18 17.99
N PRO A 631 17.67 10.62 17.41
CA PRO A 631 17.67 11.22 16.08
C PRO A 631 17.18 10.21 15.04
N ALA A 632 16.29 10.66 14.16
CA ALA A 632 15.55 9.81 13.24
C ALA A 632 15.47 10.48 11.85
N PRO A 633 15.57 9.70 10.75
CA PRO A 633 15.47 10.25 9.40
C PRO A 633 14.08 10.78 9.06
N TYR A 634 13.04 10.25 9.70
CA TYR A 634 11.64 10.66 9.51
C TYR A 634 11.00 11.02 10.87
N ALA A 635 11.57 12.02 11.54
CA ALA A 635 10.96 12.59 12.72
C ALA A 635 9.85 13.58 12.32
N ALA A 636 8.83 13.73 13.16
CA ALA A 636 7.82 14.76 12.92
C ALA A 636 7.23 15.31 14.22
N TRP A 637 7.02 16.62 14.22
CA TRP A 637 6.13 17.32 15.12
C TRP A 637 4.87 17.72 14.34
N LEU A 638 3.69 17.31 14.81
CA LEU A 638 2.41 17.74 14.27
C LEU A 638 1.51 18.16 15.42
N ASN A 639 1.18 19.44 15.51
CA ASN A 639 0.31 19.98 16.55
C ASN A 639 -1.02 20.41 15.96
N PHE A 640 -2.12 19.75 16.35
CA PHE A 640 -3.48 20.09 15.91
C PHE A 640 -4.30 20.60 17.12
N THR A 641 -4.39 21.92 17.27
CA THR A 641 -5.01 22.55 18.45
C THR A 641 -6.48 22.18 18.58
N THR A 642 -7.21 22.19 17.46
CA THR A 642 -8.64 21.86 17.41
C THR A 642 -8.94 20.45 17.90
N GLU A 643 -8.03 19.51 17.71
CA GLU A 643 -8.19 18.13 18.17
C GLU A 643 -7.61 17.89 19.57
N LYS A 644 -6.96 18.91 20.16
CA LYS A 644 -6.22 18.81 21.44
C LYS A 644 -5.20 17.66 21.42
N THR A 645 -4.57 17.45 20.26
CA THR A 645 -3.63 16.36 20.03
C THR A 645 -2.35 16.88 19.40
N THR A 646 -1.23 16.50 20.01
CA THR A 646 0.10 16.67 19.43
C THR A 646 0.65 15.28 19.12
N HIS A 647 1.02 15.06 17.87
CA HIS A 647 1.67 13.83 17.42
C HIS A 647 3.17 14.08 17.33
N LEU A 648 3.92 13.25 18.05
CA LEU A 648 5.38 13.20 18.00
C LEU A 648 5.76 11.89 17.35
N LEU A 649 6.46 11.97 16.23
CA LEU A 649 6.92 10.82 15.48
C LEU A 649 8.45 10.79 15.47
N LEU A 650 9.00 9.63 15.77
CA LEU A 650 10.41 9.30 15.59
C LEU A 650 10.44 7.93 14.91
N LEU A 651 10.47 7.91 13.58
CA LEU A 651 10.65 6.67 12.82
C LEU A 651 12.14 6.49 12.58
N ALA A 652 12.74 5.55 13.32
CA ALA A 652 14.14 5.15 13.19
C ALA A 652 14.40 4.42 11.87
#